data_AF-A0A2V7CWL8-F1
#
_entry.id   AF-A0A2V7CWL8-F1
#
_cell.length_a   1.000
_cell.length_b   1.000
_cell.length_c   1.000
_cell.angle_alpha   90.00
_cell.angle_beta   90.00
_cell.angle_gamma   90.00
#
_symmetry.space_group_name_H-M   'P 1'
#
loop_
_entity.id
_entity.type
_entity.pdbx_description
1 polymer ?
#
loop_
_entity_poly.entity_id
_entity_poly.type
_entity_poly.pdbx_seq_one_letter_code
_entity_poly.pdbx_strand_id
1 'polypeptide(L)'
;MANKILFYSGTALVAFAVLLAAWPAPRPAAQPAPQGAVQIDSDDIGGVVTSKHGPEAGVWVIAETTELGTRFAKMAVTDDRGRYVIPDLPAATYNVWVRGYGLVDSPKVKSARGQIVNLTAVLAPNAAAAAEYYPAIYWFSMLSIPDKSSFPGTGPGGNGMPVAYKTQEQWLNAVQLNGCGNCHQLGDKATREIPAALDMAGRSSIDAWTRRLQSGPGGGSMVTFIGLMNTNDGGHLRRLADWTDRVRAGEIPRAAPPRPHGVERNLVVTVYDWLSPKYYIHDLIVTDRRKPTVNPYGLIYGAAELSTDHLPVLDPVKVTKTTMKVPIRDQDAPSSALANPVVAPSPYFGTEQVWDSRVNAHNPMMDQDGRVYWTAQSRSPKNPPAYCKAESGHPSAKVYPLAHIREGFVQNSRQVTVYDPKTKEFTFIDTCFGTHHLNFAEDPNHTLWLSNNLQNDFAIVGWVNTKMFWETRDAGKSQGWTPLIVDTNGNGKRDAYTEPNQPDDPTKDRRIGLGLYGIAYSPLDGSIWGSNIGHPGWVIRVQLGSNPSETALAEVYKVPPPGYGMRGFDVDRQGRAWVTLASGHIASFDRRTCKGPLNGPGAAEGNLCPEGWTFYPISGPSFAGRDGAAEGPYYTWVDQHDILGLGRDVPIGTGNFSDSLHALTYGKVIQLRVPYPMGFFAKGIDGRIDDPKAGWKGRGLWVTSGNRTPMHIEGIDAPSPGAPGKTLSSPLVVHFQLRPDPLAH
;
A
#
# COMPACT_ATOMS: atom_id res chain seq x y z
N MET A 1 32.52 39.26 61.78
CA MET A 1 33.38 39.56 60.60
C MET A 1 32.48 40.32 59.61
N ALA A 2 32.41 41.66 59.62
CA ALA A 2 33.27 42.62 58.89
C ALA A 2 33.35 42.28 57.38
N ASN A 3 32.92 43.09 56.40
CA ASN A 3 33.11 44.54 56.22
C ASN A 3 32.03 45.23 55.34
N LYS A 4 31.90 46.56 55.57
CA LYS A 4 31.18 47.60 54.80
C LYS A 4 31.98 48.01 53.52
N ILE A 5 31.46 48.77 52.55
CA ILE A 5 31.42 50.26 52.47
C ILE A 5 30.70 50.72 51.17
N LEU A 6 30.22 51.97 51.19
CA LEU A 6 29.25 52.68 50.34
C LEU A 6 29.87 53.88 49.54
N PHE A 7 29.08 54.49 48.64
CA PHE A 7 29.18 55.83 47.96
C PHE A 7 30.16 56.01 46.77
N TYR A 8 30.02 56.90 45.77
CA TYR A 8 29.30 58.17 45.48
C TYR A 8 28.97 58.24 43.95
N SER A 9 27.80 58.67 43.45
CA SER A 9 27.31 60.05 43.12
C SER A 9 28.05 60.81 41.99
N GLY A 10 27.30 61.22 40.95
CA GLY A 10 27.72 62.18 39.91
C GLY A 10 26.60 62.63 38.95
N THR A 11 25.89 63.69 39.35
CA THR A 11 25.10 64.74 38.63
C THR A 11 25.51 65.05 37.17
N ALA A 12 24.74 65.67 36.25
CA ALA A 12 23.47 66.43 36.21
C ALA A 12 23.14 66.84 34.74
N LEU A 13 21.90 67.37 34.52
CA LEU A 13 21.45 68.46 33.61
C LEU A 13 20.06 68.12 33.00
N VAL A 14 18.91 68.60 33.52
CA VAL A 14 18.29 69.96 33.55
C VAL A 14 17.69 70.41 32.21
N ALA A 15 16.34 70.47 32.14
CA ALA A 15 15.46 71.59 31.68
C ALA A 15 14.03 71.05 31.41
N PHE A 16 13.03 71.27 32.29
CA PHE A 16 12.02 72.36 32.29
C PHE A 16 11.31 72.57 30.93
N ALA A 17 9.98 72.67 30.77
CA ALA A 17 8.77 72.59 31.62
C ALA A 17 7.53 72.76 30.70
N VAL A 18 6.33 72.89 31.32
CA VAL A 18 4.98 73.19 30.76
C VAL A 18 4.16 71.94 30.35
N LEU A 19 2.89 71.73 30.72
CA LEU A 19 2.02 72.05 31.88
C LEU A 19 0.68 71.31 31.62
N LEU A 20 0.03 70.85 32.70
CA LEU A 20 -1.43 70.70 32.89
C LEU A 20 -2.25 69.65 32.10
N ALA A 21 -2.59 68.59 32.84
CA ALA A 21 -3.95 68.14 33.17
C ALA A 21 -4.97 67.88 32.04
N ALA A 22 -5.13 66.58 31.71
CA ALA A 22 -6.41 66.00 31.35
C ALA A 22 -6.58 64.65 32.08
N TRP A 23 -7.66 64.50 32.85
CA TRP A 23 -8.09 63.20 33.39
C TRP A 23 -8.35 62.21 32.24
N PRO A 24 -7.99 60.92 32.36
CA PRO A 24 -8.38 59.94 31.36
C PRO A 24 -9.87 59.63 31.49
N ALA A 25 -10.64 60.00 30.46
CA ALA A 25 -11.99 59.47 30.27
C ALA A 25 -11.94 57.93 30.24
N PRO A 26 -12.91 57.22 30.85
CA PRO A 26 -13.01 55.78 30.71
C PRO A 26 -13.19 55.45 29.22
N ARG A 27 -12.19 54.79 28.63
CA ARG A 27 -12.33 54.23 27.29
C ARG A 27 -13.53 53.27 27.33
N PRO A 28 -14.50 53.38 26.41
CA PRO A 28 -15.51 52.35 26.27
C PRO A 28 -14.77 51.03 26.07
N ALA A 29 -15.15 50.02 26.85
CA ALA A 29 -14.61 48.68 26.73
C ALA A 29 -14.59 48.32 25.24
N ALA A 30 -13.40 48.22 24.66
CA ALA A 30 -13.25 47.57 23.39
C ALA A 30 -13.86 46.18 23.59
N GLN A 31 -14.96 45.92 22.89
CA GLN A 31 -15.50 44.57 22.82
C GLN A 31 -14.33 43.64 22.51
N PRO A 32 -14.16 42.53 23.25
CA PRO A 32 -13.20 41.52 22.85
C PRO A 32 -13.47 41.20 21.38
N ALA A 33 -12.45 41.33 20.53
CA ALA A 33 -12.53 40.81 19.17
C ALA A 33 -13.03 39.36 19.26
N PRO A 34 -13.94 38.91 18.36
CA PRO A 34 -14.49 37.56 18.45
C PRO A 34 -13.34 36.56 18.50
N GLN A 35 -13.31 35.74 19.56
CA GLN A 35 -12.36 34.65 19.67
C GLN A 35 -12.54 33.71 18.47
N GLY A 36 -11.55 33.64 17.57
CA GLY A 36 -11.38 32.49 16.67
C GLY A 36 -11.85 32.61 15.22
N ALA A 37 -11.70 33.77 14.56
CA ALA A 37 -11.83 33.81 13.10
C ALA A 37 -10.75 32.94 12.43
N VAL A 38 -11.16 31.83 11.82
CA VAL A 38 -10.28 30.98 11.01
C VAL A 38 -9.76 31.81 9.84
N GLN A 39 -8.44 31.87 9.71
CA GLN A 39 -7.79 32.55 8.59
C GLN A 39 -7.75 31.60 7.40
N ILE A 40 -8.08 32.14 6.23
CA ILE A 40 -8.07 31.46 4.95
C ILE A 40 -7.59 32.44 3.89
N ASP A 41 -7.04 31.94 2.79
CA ASP A 41 -6.84 32.68 1.57
C ASP A 41 -7.96 32.42 0.54
N SER A 42 -7.78 32.90 -0.69
CA SER A 42 -8.81 32.87 -1.74
C SER A 42 -9.10 31.49 -2.32
N ASP A 43 -8.22 30.51 -2.13
CA ASP A 43 -8.41 29.15 -2.64
C ASP A 43 -8.80 28.11 -1.57
N ASP A 44 -9.05 28.56 -0.35
CA ASP A 44 -9.42 27.71 0.78
C ASP A 44 -10.92 27.67 1.07
N ILE A 45 -11.35 26.68 1.86
CA ILE A 45 -12.58 26.74 2.66
C ILE A 45 -12.23 26.51 4.13
N GLY A 46 -12.63 27.42 5.02
CA GLY A 46 -12.36 27.30 6.46
C GLY A 46 -13.63 27.40 7.31
N GLY A 47 -13.52 27.12 8.60
CA GLY A 47 -14.64 27.31 9.52
C GLY A 47 -14.53 26.54 10.82
N VAL A 48 -15.64 26.47 11.55
CA VAL A 48 -15.72 25.75 12.83
C VAL A 48 -16.83 24.69 12.76
N VAL A 49 -16.51 23.50 13.26
CA VAL A 49 -17.45 22.40 13.46
C VAL A 49 -17.87 22.33 14.92
N THR A 50 -19.18 22.36 15.15
CA THR A 50 -19.77 22.20 16.48
C THR A 50 -20.88 21.17 16.50
N SER A 51 -21.19 20.62 17.67
CA SER A 51 -22.39 19.83 17.93
C SER A 51 -23.09 20.36 19.18
N LYS A 52 -24.15 19.68 19.63
CA LYS A 52 -24.79 19.98 20.92
C LYS A 52 -23.84 19.83 22.12
N HIS A 53 -22.67 19.20 21.95
CA HIS A 53 -21.63 19.05 22.98
C HIS A 53 -20.51 20.10 22.88
N GLY A 54 -20.63 21.08 21.99
CA GLY A 54 -19.61 22.10 21.74
C GLY A 54 -18.74 21.79 20.52
N PRO A 55 -17.51 22.32 20.44
CA PRO A 55 -16.62 22.07 19.30
C PRO A 55 -16.25 20.59 19.12
N GLU A 56 -16.26 20.11 17.88
CA GLU A 56 -15.93 18.72 17.55
C GLU A 56 -14.48 18.60 17.09
N ALA A 57 -13.63 18.04 17.95
CA ALA A 57 -12.22 17.80 17.63
C ALA A 57 -12.01 16.47 16.91
N GLY A 58 -11.02 16.42 16.01
CA GLY A 58 -10.63 15.20 15.31
C GLY A 58 -11.73 14.64 14.40
N VAL A 59 -12.53 15.51 13.79
CA VAL A 59 -13.52 15.11 12.77
C VAL A 59 -13.06 15.59 11.41
N TRP A 60 -13.48 14.90 10.35
CA TRP A 60 -13.13 15.24 8.98
C TRP A 60 -14.17 16.21 8.40
N VAL A 61 -13.70 17.27 7.78
CA VAL A 61 -14.50 18.09 6.88
C VAL A 61 -14.15 17.72 5.46
N ILE A 62 -15.17 17.38 4.67
CA ILE A 62 -15.04 16.83 3.32
C ILE A 62 -15.61 17.84 2.35
N ALA A 63 -14.85 18.23 1.33
CA ALA A 63 -15.30 19.00 0.19
C ALA A 63 -15.25 18.14 -1.09
N GLU A 64 -16.40 17.84 -1.67
CA GLU A 64 -16.52 17.01 -2.88
C GLU A 64 -17.10 17.79 -4.06
N THR A 65 -16.57 17.55 -5.26
CA THR A 65 -17.12 18.05 -6.51
C THR A 65 -17.01 17.02 -7.64
N THR A 66 -17.94 17.12 -8.59
CA THR A 66 -17.94 16.38 -9.86
C THR A 66 -17.89 17.33 -11.05
N GLU A 67 -17.63 18.63 -10.83
CA GLU A 67 -17.58 19.67 -11.87
C GLU A 67 -16.22 19.72 -12.59
N LEU A 68 -15.22 18.97 -12.09
CA LEU A 68 -13.88 18.86 -12.65
C LEU A 68 -13.78 17.70 -13.66
N GLY A 69 -12.60 17.52 -14.26
CA GLY A 69 -12.36 16.47 -15.26
C GLY A 69 -12.39 15.03 -14.73
N THR A 70 -12.41 14.85 -13.41
CA THR A 70 -12.71 13.61 -12.71
C THR A 70 -13.31 13.95 -11.35
N ARG A 71 -14.00 13.00 -10.71
CA ARG A 71 -14.51 13.21 -9.35
C ARG A 71 -13.35 13.54 -8.41
N PHE A 72 -13.57 14.55 -7.58
CA PHE A 72 -12.59 15.10 -6.67
C PHE A 72 -13.20 15.24 -5.28
N ALA A 73 -12.47 14.80 -4.25
CA ALA A 73 -12.78 15.14 -2.87
C ALA A 73 -11.49 15.53 -2.14
N LYS A 74 -11.55 16.59 -1.33
CA LYS A 74 -10.45 16.98 -0.43
C LYS A 74 -10.97 17.04 1.00
N MET A 75 -10.19 16.47 1.92
CA MET A 75 -10.57 16.30 3.32
C MET A 75 -9.49 16.84 4.24
N ALA A 76 -9.92 17.54 5.28
CA ALA A 76 -9.07 18.04 6.34
C ALA A 76 -9.66 17.70 7.71
N VAL A 77 -8.82 17.71 8.75
CA VAL A 77 -9.23 17.36 10.11
C VAL A 77 -9.36 18.62 10.97
N THR A 78 -10.34 18.64 11.88
CA THR A 78 -10.50 19.72 12.86
C THR A 78 -9.48 19.65 14.00
N ASP A 79 -9.09 20.82 14.52
CA ASP A 79 -8.30 20.93 15.74
C ASP A 79 -9.11 20.70 17.05
N ASP A 80 -8.48 20.88 18.21
CA ASP A 80 -9.14 20.75 19.53
C ASP A 80 -10.31 21.71 19.76
N ARG A 81 -10.43 22.77 18.97
CA ARG A 81 -11.49 23.77 19.03
C ARG A 81 -12.47 23.64 17.88
N GLY A 82 -12.47 22.51 17.17
CA GLY A 82 -13.36 22.26 16.04
C GLY A 82 -13.05 23.08 14.79
N ARG A 83 -11.93 23.81 14.75
CA ARG A 83 -11.58 24.68 13.63
C ARG A 83 -10.92 23.87 12.51
N TYR A 84 -11.16 24.23 11.26
CA TYR A 84 -10.56 23.57 10.11
C TYR A 84 -10.27 24.53 8.95
N VAL A 85 -9.36 24.12 8.08
CA VAL A 85 -9.10 24.68 6.75
C VAL A 85 -8.97 23.52 5.76
N ILE A 86 -9.66 23.58 4.63
CA ILE A 86 -9.46 22.74 3.44
C ILE A 86 -8.72 23.60 2.42
N PRO A 87 -7.42 23.32 2.17
CA PRO A 87 -6.57 24.24 1.42
C PRO A 87 -6.53 23.97 -0.09
N ASP A 88 -6.11 24.95 -0.89
CA ASP A 88 -5.76 24.82 -2.31
C ASP A 88 -6.85 24.12 -3.15
N LEU A 89 -8.10 24.57 -3.06
CA LEU A 89 -9.21 23.99 -3.81
C LEU A 89 -9.25 24.54 -5.26
N PRO A 90 -9.33 23.65 -6.28
CA PRO A 90 -9.63 24.07 -7.64
C PRO A 90 -10.94 24.88 -7.71
N ALA A 91 -11.07 25.74 -8.73
CA ALA A 91 -12.31 26.49 -8.94
C ALA A 91 -13.46 25.54 -9.32
N ALA A 92 -14.39 25.33 -8.41
CA ALA A 92 -15.62 24.55 -8.58
C ALA A 92 -16.60 24.87 -7.44
N THR A 93 -17.83 24.39 -7.55
CA THR A 93 -18.74 24.30 -6.41
C THR A 93 -18.55 22.96 -5.69
N TYR A 94 -18.51 23.01 -4.36
CA TYR A 94 -18.30 21.86 -3.50
C TYR A 94 -19.54 21.56 -2.66
N ASN A 95 -19.83 20.28 -2.46
CA ASN A 95 -20.60 19.83 -1.31
C ASN A 95 -19.64 19.72 -0.12
N VAL A 96 -19.96 20.39 0.98
CA VAL A 96 -19.15 20.40 2.21
C VAL A 96 -19.94 19.79 3.36
N TRP A 97 -19.36 18.82 4.07
CA TRP A 97 -20.00 18.19 5.23
C TRP A 97 -18.97 17.63 6.22
N VAL A 98 -19.47 17.21 7.39
CA VAL A 98 -18.68 16.65 8.48
C VAL A 98 -18.90 15.16 8.58
N ARG A 99 -17.81 14.42 8.80
CA ARG A 99 -17.79 13.00 9.18
C ARG A 99 -16.91 12.79 10.40
N GLY A 100 -17.27 11.86 11.27
CA GLY A 100 -16.40 11.46 12.38
C GLY A 100 -16.89 10.21 13.09
N TYR A 101 -16.00 9.52 13.81
CA TYR A 101 -16.42 8.39 14.64
C TYR A 101 -17.28 8.86 15.82
N GLY A 102 -18.37 8.13 16.06
CA GLY A 102 -19.44 8.53 16.98
C GLY A 102 -20.47 9.51 16.37
N LEU A 103 -20.30 9.89 15.11
CA LEU A 103 -21.19 10.77 14.35
C LEU A 103 -21.84 10.03 13.19
N VAL A 104 -22.83 10.67 12.57
CA VAL A 104 -23.25 10.41 11.19
C VAL A 104 -22.90 11.62 10.32
N ASP A 105 -22.87 11.44 9.01
CA ASP A 105 -22.61 12.54 8.07
C ASP A 105 -23.60 13.69 8.33
N SER A 106 -23.07 14.91 8.43
CA SER A 106 -23.91 16.10 8.52
C SER A 106 -24.63 16.37 7.18
N PRO A 107 -25.68 17.20 7.16
CA PRO A 107 -26.21 17.73 5.91
C PRO A 107 -25.10 18.37 5.06
N LYS A 108 -25.15 18.15 3.76
CA LYS A 108 -24.21 18.74 2.79
C LYS A 108 -24.58 20.20 2.53
N VAL A 109 -23.61 21.09 2.64
CA VAL A 109 -23.74 22.52 2.35
C VAL A 109 -22.99 22.84 1.06
N LYS A 110 -23.61 23.59 0.16
CA LYS A 110 -22.93 24.08 -1.05
C LYS A 110 -22.00 25.25 -0.69
N SER A 111 -20.75 25.19 -1.14
CA SER A 111 -19.78 26.27 -0.96
C SER A 111 -18.79 26.33 -2.12
N ALA A 112 -17.97 27.37 -2.14
CA ALA A 112 -16.86 27.56 -3.06
C ALA A 112 -15.63 28.06 -2.28
N ARG A 113 -14.47 28.07 -2.94
CA ARG A 113 -13.23 28.61 -2.37
C ARG A 113 -13.36 30.09 -1.91
N GLY A 114 -12.56 30.49 -0.94
CA GLY A 114 -12.58 31.81 -0.29
C GLY A 114 -13.72 32.01 0.71
N GLN A 115 -14.34 30.93 1.22
CA GLN A 115 -15.51 31.01 2.10
C GLN A 115 -15.24 30.44 3.48
N ILE A 116 -15.82 31.11 4.49
CA ILE A 116 -15.94 30.60 5.85
C ILE A 116 -17.29 29.90 6.02
N VAL A 117 -17.27 28.61 6.34
CA VAL A 117 -18.46 27.76 6.48
C VAL A 117 -18.45 27.10 7.85
N ASN A 118 -19.34 27.55 8.74
CA ASN A 118 -19.54 26.86 10.02
C ASN A 118 -20.49 25.68 9.82
N LEU A 119 -20.11 24.52 10.36
CA LEU A 119 -20.84 23.27 10.17
C LEU A 119 -21.34 22.72 11.51
N THR A 120 -22.52 22.10 11.47
CA THR A 120 -23.06 21.38 12.62
C THR A 120 -22.91 19.88 12.40
N ALA A 121 -22.11 19.24 13.24
CA ALA A 121 -21.97 17.79 13.28
C ALA A 121 -23.24 17.12 13.81
N VAL A 122 -23.54 15.93 13.31
CA VAL A 122 -24.71 15.15 13.74
C VAL A 122 -24.23 13.93 14.52
N LEU A 123 -24.60 13.85 15.79
CA LEU A 123 -24.28 12.70 16.63
C LEU A 123 -24.99 11.46 16.11
N ALA A 124 -24.32 10.31 16.15
CA ALA A 124 -24.96 9.06 15.80
C ALA A 124 -26.13 8.78 16.76
N PRO A 125 -27.32 8.39 16.25
CA PRO A 125 -28.49 8.15 17.11
C PRO A 125 -28.32 6.93 18.01
N ASN A 126 -27.42 6.00 17.65
CA ASN A 126 -27.07 4.81 18.44
C ASN A 126 -25.71 4.24 17.96
N ALA A 127 -25.21 3.22 18.66
CA ALA A 127 -23.92 2.59 18.36
C ALA A 127 -23.90 1.90 16.98
N ALA A 128 -25.00 1.31 16.53
CA ALA A 128 -25.09 0.68 15.21
C ALA A 128 -24.94 1.71 14.08
N ALA A 129 -25.62 2.86 14.20
CA ALA A 129 -25.47 3.95 13.25
C ALA A 129 -24.04 4.53 13.23
N ALA A 130 -23.34 4.56 14.36
CA ALA A 130 -21.92 4.96 14.41
C ALA A 130 -21.01 3.92 13.74
N ALA A 131 -21.30 2.63 13.90
CA ALA A 131 -20.49 1.53 13.39
C ALA A 131 -20.47 1.44 11.85
N GLU A 132 -21.52 1.93 11.16
CA GLU A 132 -21.53 2.04 9.69
C GLU A 132 -20.41 2.92 9.12
N TYR A 133 -19.75 3.72 9.96
CA TYR A 133 -18.63 4.58 9.58
C TYR A 133 -17.27 3.95 9.93
N TYR A 134 -17.25 2.80 10.61
CA TYR A 134 -16.01 2.17 11.04
C TYR A 134 -15.29 1.52 9.87
N PRO A 135 -13.94 1.57 9.83
CA PRO A 135 -13.17 0.90 8.79
C PRO A 135 -13.45 -0.60 8.75
N ALA A 136 -13.28 -1.20 7.58
CA ALA A 136 -13.57 -2.61 7.34
C ALA A 136 -12.92 -3.58 8.35
N ILE A 137 -11.71 -3.29 8.83
CA ILE A 137 -10.99 -4.10 9.83
C ILE A 137 -11.78 -4.31 11.13
N TYR A 138 -12.63 -3.35 11.52
CA TYR A 138 -13.46 -3.48 12.72
C TYR A 138 -14.55 -4.53 12.54
N TRP A 139 -15.17 -4.55 11.37
CA TRP A 139 -16.14 -5.58 11.01
C TRP A 139 -15.47 -6.93 10.79
N PHE A 140 -14.32 -6.96 10.10
CA PHE A 140 -13.58 -8.18 9.82
C PHE A 140 -13.04 -8.86 11.08
N SER A 141 -12.63 -8.08 12.08
CA SER A 141 -12.16 -8.61 13.37
C SER A 141 -13.21 -9.44 14.13
N MET A 142 -14.49 -9.31 13.77
CA MET A 142 -15.58 -10.10 14.35
C MET A 142 -15.63 -11.53 13.77
N LEU A 143 -14.94 -11.82 12.67
CA LEU A 143 -14.89 -13.16 12.07
C LEU A 143 -14.33 -14.18 13.08
N SER A 144 -15.06 -15.28 13.26
CA SER A 144 -14.61 -16.40 14.09
C SER A 144 -13.45 -17.14 13.42
N ILE A 145 -12.33 -17.28 14.13
CA ILE A 145 -11.14 -18.01 13.65
C ILE A 145 -11.07 -19.40 14.30
N PRO A 146 -10.47 -20.43 13.64
CA PRO A 146 -10.29 -21.74 14.27
C PRO A 146 -9.44 -21.65 15.53
N ASP A 147 -9.77 -22.40 16.58
CA ASP A 147 -9.00 -22.41 17.82
C ASP A 147 -7.60 -22.99 17.62
N LYS A 148 -6.62 -22.57 18.43
CA LYS A 148 -5.24 -23.08 18.36
C LYS A 148 -5.16 -24.61 18.55
N SER A 149 -6.08 -25.21 19.32
CA SER A 149 -6.19 -26.66 19.51
C SER A 149 -6.60 -27.44 18.25
N SER A 150 -7.09 -26.75 17.20
CA SER A 150 -7.38 -27.37 15.89
C SER A 150 -6.12 -27.59 15.04
N PHE A 151 -4.94 -27.24 15.54
CA PHE A 151 -3.66 -27.35 14.84
C PHE A 151 -2.69 -28.26 15.61
N PRO A 152 -1.79 -28.99 14.92
CA PRO A 152 -1.63 -29.03 13.47
C PRO A 152 -2.77 -29.78 12.77
N GLY A 153 -3.06 -29.40 11.53
CA GLY A 153 -4.07 -30.09 10.73
C GLY A 153 -3.65 -31.52 10.40
N THR A 154 -4.57 -32.46 10.59
CA THR A 154 -4.38 -33.89 10.31
C THR A 154 -5.31 -34.41 9.20
N GLY A 155 -6.01 -33.50 8.52
CA GLY A 155 -6.93 -33.81 7.41
C GLY A 155 -8.31 -34.31 7.87
N PRO A 156 -9.22 -34.61 6.91
CA PRO A 156 -10.62 -34.94 7.18
C PRO A 156 -10.82 -36.14 8.10
N GLY A 157 -9.93 -37.15 8.04
CA GLY A 157 -9.98 -38.35 8.88
C GLY A 157 -9.42 -38.18 10.29
N GLY A 158 -8.90 -37.00 10.65
CA GLY A 158 -8.47 -36.66 12.00
C GLY A 158 -9.24 -35.46 12.55
N ASN A 159 -8.54 -34.40 12.96
CA ASN A 159 -9.17 -33.18 13.49
C ASN A 159 -9.90 -32.31 12.45
N GLY A 160 -9.94 -32.73 11.17
CA GLY A 160 -10.67 -32.04 10.11
C GLY A 160 -9.97 -30.82 9.53
N MET A 161 -8.91 -30.29 10.16
CA MET A 161 -8.13 -29.17 9.62
C MET A 161 -7.17 -29.67 8.51
N PRO A 162 -7.08 -28.99 7.34
CA PRO A 162 -6.20 -29.41 6.27
C PRO A 162 -4.75 -29.56 6.71
N VAL A 163 -4.08 -30.62 6.22
CA VAL A 163 -2.69 -30.94 6.56
C VAL A 163 -1.70 -29.84 6.21
N ALA A 164 -2.07 -28.94 5.29
CA ALA A 164 -1.28 -27.78 4.91
C ALA A 164 -1.15 -26.73 6.03
N TYR A 165 -2.10 -26.69 6.98
CA TYR A 165 -2.08 -25.73 8.09
C TYR A 165 -1.59 -26.39 9.37
N LYS A 166 -0.33 -26.14 9.71
CA LYS A 166 0.34 -26.61 10.93
C LYS A 166 0.09 -25.70 12.13
N THR A 167 -0.26 -24.43 11.91
CA THR A 167 -0.56 -23.46 12.97
C THR A 167 -1.72 -22.54 12.59
N GLN A 168 -2.30 -21.86 13.59
CA GLN A 168 -3.36 -20.88 13.38
C GLN A 168 -2.89 -19.70 12.51
N GLU A 169 -1.62 -19.31 12.65
CA GLU A 169 -1.00 -18.23 11.90
C GLU A 169 -0.87 -18.57 10.41
N GLN A 170 -0.67 -19.84 10.05
CA GLN A 170 -0.67 -20.28 8.64
C GLN A 170 -2.07 -20.14 8.01
N TRP A 171 -3.11 -20.52 8.75
CA TRP A 171 -4.50 -20.34 8.31
C TRP A 171 -4.85 -18.85 8.18
N LEU A 172 -4.44 -18.03 9.16
CA LEU A 172 -4.65 -16.58 9.16
C LEU A 172 -3.88 -15.89 8.03
N ASN A 173 -2.64 -16.28 7.75
CA ASN A 173 -1.87 -15.78 6.60
C ASN A 173 -2.60 -16.05 5.27
N ALA A 174 -3.23 -17.23 5.15
CA ALA A 174 -4.02 -17.57 3.98
C ALA A 174 -5.26 -16.67 3.85
N VAL A 175 -6.01 -16.42 4.93
CA VAL A 175 -7.20 -15.54 4.89
C VAL A 175 -6.83 -14.07 4.67
N GLN A 176 -5.87 -13.55 5.44
CA GLN A 176 -5.52 -12.13 5.47
C GLN A 176 -4.75 -11.68 4.22
N LEU A 177 -3.82 -12.50 3.69
CA LEU A 177 -2.85 -12.05 2.66
C LEU A 177 -2.76 -12.91 1.41
N ASN A 178 -2.93 -14.22 1.52
CA ASN A 178 -2.63 -15.15 0.42
C ASN A 178 -3.87 -15.83 -0.19
N GLY A 179 -5.05 -15.29 0.14
CA GLY A 179 -6.37 -15.69 -0.34
C GLY A 179 -7.22 -14.47 -0.63
N CYS A 180 -8.47 -14.44 -0.17
CA CYS A 180 -9.42 -13.35 -0.43
C CYS A 180 -8.89 -11.96 -0.05
N GLY A 181 -8.17 -11.85 1.07
CA GLY A 181 -7.71 -10.57 1.63
C GLY A 181 -6.73 -9.77 0.75
N ASN A 182 -6.11 -10.37 -0.28
CA ASN A 182 -5.28 -9.61 -1.23
C ASN A 182 -6.05 -8.96 -2.39
N CYS A 183 -7.30 -9.39 -2.61
CA CYS A 183 -8.16 -8.92 -3.69
C CYS A 183 -9.28 -8.02 -3.18
N HIS A 184 -9.82 -8.33 -1.99
CA HIS A 184 -11.00 -7.69 -1.43
C HIS A 184 -10.71 -7.09 -0.07
N GLN A 185 -11.30 -5.92 0.21
CA GLN A 185 -11.34 -5.40 1.55
C GLN A 185 -12.37 -6.19 2.37
N LEU A 186 -11.92 -7.10 3.23
CA LEU A 186 -12.83 -7.84 4.09
C LEU A 186 -13.35 -6.92 5.20
N GLY A 187 -14.67 -6.87 5.35
CA GLY A 187 -15.37 -6.01 6.32
C GLY A 187 -16.02 -4.76 5.70
N ASP A 188 -15.79 -4.49 4.42
CA ASP A 188 -16.61 -3.54 3.67
C ASP A 188 -18.07 -4.04 3.59
N LYS A 189 -19.02 -3.18 3.19
CA LYS A 189 -20.45 -3.51 3.20
C LYS A 189 -20.75 -4.66 2.26
N ALA A 190 -20.06 -4.67 1.12
CA ALA A 190 -20.19 -5.71 0.11
C ALA A 190 -19.76 -7.10 0.63
N THR A 191 -18.88 -7.18 1.63
CA THR A 191 -18.40 -8.44 2.20
C THR A 191 -19.03 -8.78 3.55
N ARG A 192 -19.29 -7.80 4.43
CA ARG A 192 -19.95 -8.02 5.74
C ARG A 192 -21.46 -8.27 5.63
N GLU A 193 -22.06 -7.96 4.48
CA GLU A 193 -23.45 -8.28 4.15
C GLU A 193 -23.54 -9.09 2.85
N ILE A 194 -24.75 -9.57 2.53
CA ILE A 194 -25.10 -10.18 1.25
C ILE A 194 -25.95 -9.17 0.44
N PRO A 195 -25.42 -8.56 -0.64
CA PRO A 195 -26.17 -7.71 -1.54
C PRO A 195 -27.37 -8.43 -2.12
N ALA A 196 -28.45 -7.69 -2.37
CA ALA A 196 -29.70 -8.23 -2.90
C ALA A 196 -29.53 -9.05 -4.20
N ALA A 197 -28.59 -8.67 -5.07
CA ALA A 197 -28.29 -9.41 -6.30
C ALA A 197 -27.70 -10.82 -6.07
N LEU A 198 -27.20 -11.08 -4.86
CA LEU A 198 -26.70 -12.38 -4.41
C LEU A 198 -27.62 -12.99 -3.33
N ASP A 199 -28.70 -12.30 -2.97
CA ASP A 199 -29.66 -12.80 -2.00
C ASP A 199 -30.52 -13.88 -2.65
N MET A 200 -30.21 -15.12 -2.31
CA MET A 200 -30.90 -16.29 -2.81
C MET A 200 -32.12 -16.53 -1.93
N ALA A 201 -33.19 -15.74 -2.13
CA ALA A 201 -34.39 -15.79 -1.29
C ALA A 201 -34.82 -17.23 -0.94
N GLY A 202 -34.96 -17.51 0.36
CA GLY A 202 -35.29 -18.85 0.89
C GLY A 202 -34.13 -19.85 1.01
N ARG A 203 -32.88 -19.43 0.76
CA ARG A 203 -31.66 -20.24 0.95
C ARG A 203 -30.86 -19.81 2.18
N SER A 204 -29.89 -20.63 2.56
CA SER A 204 -28.99 -20.32 3.69
C SER A 204 -27.91 -19.30 3.30
N SER A 205 -27.31 -18.61 4.28
CA SER A 205 -26.16 -17.74 4.03
C SER A 205 -24.94 -18.49 3.50
N ILE A 206 -24.84 -19.79 3.76
CA ILE A 206 -23.83 -20.68 3.14
C ILE A 206 -24.05 -20.77 1.63
N ASP A 207 -25.29 -20.93 1.17
CA ASP A 207 -25.63 -20.97 -0.26
C ASP A 207 -25.32 -19.62 -0.94
N ALA A 208 -25.64 -18.51 -0.25
CA ALA A 208 -25.39 -17.16 -0.77
C ALA A 208 -23.87 -16.90 -0.93
N TRP A 209 -23.06 -17.27 0.06
CA TRP A 209 -21.59 -17.20 -0.04
C TRP A 209 -21.03 -18.14 -1.11
N THR A 210 -21.56 -19.35 -1.24
CA THR A 210 -21.16 -20.29 -2.29
C THR A 210 -21.38 -19.68 -3.67
N ARG A 211 -22.56 -19.08 -3.91
CA ARG A 211 -22.89 -18.37 -5.15
C ARG A 211 -22.01 -17.15 -5.36
N ARG A 212 -21.70 -16.38 -4.30
CA ARG A 212 -20.79 -15.22 -4.37
C ARG A 212 -19.41 -15.64 -4.86
N LEU A 213 -18.80 -16.65 -4.24
CA LEU A 213 -17.43 -17.08 -4.52
C LEU A 213 -17.25 -17.63 -5.94
N GLN A 214 -18.32 -18.00 -6.64
CA GLN A 214 -18.27 -18.40 -8.05
C GLN A 214 -18.30 -17.22 -9.04
N SER A 215 -18.57 -16.00 -8.58
CA SER A 215 -18.93 -14.87 -9.43
C SER A 215 -17.75 -14.22 -10.14
N GLY A 216 -17.92 -13.94 -11.44
CA GLY A 216 -17.01 -13.10 -12.22
C GLY A 216 -15.63 -13.72 -12.47
N PRO A 217 -14.67 -12.93 -13.00
CA PRO A 217 -13.37 -13.44 -13.43
C PRO A 217 -12.53 -14.08 -12.30
N GLY A 218 -12.70 -13.62 -11.05
CA GLY A 218 -12.03 -14.19 -9.88
C GLY A 218 -12.64 -15.49 -9.36
N GLY A 219 -13.80 -15.93 -9.88
CA GLY A 219 -14.60 -17.02 -9.32
C GLY A 219 -13.85 -18.35 -9.18
N GLY A 220 -13.11 -18.76 -10.21
CA GLY A 220 -12.32 -20.00 -10.16
C GLY A 220 -11.25 -20.00 -9.06
N SER A 221 -10.57 -18.86 -8.87
CA SER A 221 -9.56 -18.69 -7.81
C SER A 221 -10.19 -18.68 -6.42
N MET A 222 -11.32 -17.99 -6.25
CA MET A 222 -12.06 -17.95 -4.99
C MET A 222 -12.63 -19.31 -4.59
N VAL A 223 -13.20 -20.07 -5.54
CA VAL A 223 -13.68 -21.45 -5.30
C VAL A 223 -12.54 -22.40 -4.96
N THR A 224 -11.40 -22.29 -5.64
CA THR A 224 -10.22 -23.11 -5.32
C THR A 224 -9.72 -22.81 -3.91
N PHE A 225 -9.58 -21.52 -3.57
CA PHE A 225 -9.14 -21.10 -2.25
C PHE A 225 -10.09 -21.58 -1.15
N ILE A 226 -11.41 -21.41 -1.29
CA ILE A 226 -12.34 -21.85 -0.24
C ILE A 226 -12.30 -23.37 -0.04
N GLY A 227 -12.06 -24.14 -1.11
CA GLY A 227 -11.84 -25.59 -1.03
C GLY A 227 -10.60 -25.97 -0.22
N LEU A 228 -9.52 -25.20 -0.33
CA LEU A 228 -8.31 -25.40 0.49
C LEU A 228 -8.54 -25.08 1.98
N MET A 229 -9.57 -24.29 2.28
CA MET A 229 -9.93 -23.84 3.63
C MET A 229 -11.04 -24.67 4.28
N ASN A 230 -11.43 -25.78 3.66
CA ASN A 230 -12.47 -26.66 4.16
C ASN A 230 -12.01 -27.38 5.44
N THR A 231 -12.90 -27.46 6.42
CA THR A 231 -12.73 -28.32 7.59
C THR A 231 -14.04 -29.08 7.87
N ASN A 232 -13.99 -30.08 8.75
CA ASN A 232 -15.18 -30.88 9.12
C ASN A 232 -16.33 -30.04 9.68
N ASP A 233 -16.06 -28.85 10.22
CA ASP A 233 -17.08 -27.94 10.73
C ASP A 233 -17.76 -27.09 9.64
N GLY A 234 -17.36 -27.19 8.37
CA GLY A 234 -17.79 -26.31 7.27
C GLY A 234 -16.78 -25.22 6.89
N GLY A 235 -15.63 -25.17 7.57
CA GLY A 235 -14.44 -24.40 7.18
C GLY A 235 -14.63 -22.89 7.15
N HIS A 236 -13.85 -22.22 6.30
CA HIS A 236 -13.93 -20.77 6.17
C HIS A 236 -15.25 -20.30 5.55
N LEU A 237 -15.90 -21.11 4.70
CA LEU A 237 -17.20 -20.80 4.12
C LEU A 237 -18.28 -20.62 5.20
N ARG A 238 -18.37 -21.56 6.14
CA ARG A 238 -19.29 -21.44 7.28
C ARG A 238 -18.99 -20.23 8.15
N ARG A 239 -17.71 -19.91 8.38
CA ARG A 239 -17.29 -18.75 9.18
C ARG A 239 -17.71 -17.43 8.54
N LEU A 240 -17.60 -17.31 7.21
CA LEU A 240 -18.11 -16.17 6.47
C LEU A 240 -19.63 -16.05 6.58
N ALA A 241 -20.36 -17.17 6.45
CA ALA A 241 -21.81 -17.20 6.59
C ALA A 241 -22.27 -16.79 8.01
N ASP A 242 -21.69 -17.40 9.05
CA ASP A 242 -21.96 -17.07 10.45
C ASP A 242 -21.70 -15.60 10.75
N TRP A 243 -20.56 -15.07 10.29
CA TRP A 243 -20.22 -13.66 10.46
C TRP A 243 -21.28 -12.74 9.83
N THR A 244 -21.70 -13.00 8.60
CA THR A 244 -22.75 -12.22 7.95
C THR A 244 -24.12 -12.36 8.62
N ASP A 245 -24.45 -13.55 9.15
CA ASP A 245 -25.71 -13.79 9.88
C ASP A 245 -25.73 -13.04 11.22
N ARG A 246 -24.62 -13.01 11.95
CA ARG A 246 -24.50 -12.25 13.19
C ARG A 246 -24.59 -10.74 12.96
N VAL A 247 -23.95 -10.22 11.91
CA VAL A 247 -24.09 -8.81 11.52
C VAL A 247 -25.55 -8.50 11.16
N ARG A 248 -26.21 -9.36 10.37
CA ARG A 248 -27.65 -9.23 10.04
C ARG A 248 -28.54 -9.25 11.29
N ALA A 249 -28.17 -10.01 12.31
CA ALA A 249 -28.86 -10.07 13.60
C ALA A 249 -28.59 -8.85 14.50
N GLY A 250 -27.75 -7.90 14.07
CA GLY A 250 -27.45 -6.67 14.78
C GLY A 250 -26.17 -6.69 15.62
N GLU A 251 -25.29 -7.70 15.48
CA GLU A 251 -23.97 -7.64 16.09
C GLU A 251 -23.11 -6.56 15.43
N ILE A 252 -22.45 -5.74 16.24
CA ILE A 252 -21.58 -4.65 15.81
C ILE A 252 -20.16 -4.83 16.37
N PRO A 253 -19.14 -4.15 15.81
CA PRO A 253 -17.78 -4.22 16.35
C PRO A 253 -17.71 -3.86 17.83
N ARG A 254 -16.93 -4.61 18.60
CA ARG A 254 -16.80 -4.45 20.07
C ARG A 254 -16.03 -3.19 20.48
N ALA A 255 -15.25 -2.63 19.57
CA ALA A 255 -14.43 -1.45 19.79
C ALA A 255 -14.79 -0.36 18.78
N ALA A 256 -14.74 0.90 19.23
CA ALA A 256 -14.84 2.05 18.36
C ALA A 256 -13.43 2.49 17.92
N PRO A 257 -13.24 2.86 16.65
CA PRO A 257 -11.99 3.47 16.20
C PRO A 257 -11.74 4.82 16.86
N PRO A 258 -10.47 5.15 17.17
CA PRO A 258 -10.12 6.46 17.70
C PRO A 258 -10.25 7.53 16.61
N ARG A 259 -10.65 8.74 17.02
CA ARG A 259 -10.57 9.92 16.16
C ARG A 259 -9.11 10.34 15.93
N PRO A 260 -8.79 10.97 14.78
CA PRO A 260 -7.50 11.60 14.56
C PRO A 260 -7.06 12.50 15.72
N HIS A 261 -5.81 12.32 16.14
CA HIS A 261 -5.21 13.07 17.24
C HIS A 261 -3.73 13.35 16.97
N GLY A 262 -3.19 14.36 17.66
CA GLY A 262 -1.81 14.80 17.43
C GLY A 262 -1.54 15.12 15.96
N VAL A 263 -0.46 14.56 15.41
CA VAL A 263 -0.03 14.78 14.02
C VAL A 263 -1.04 14.27 12.99
N GLU A 264 -1.92 13.32 13.32
CA GLU A 264 -2.94 12.82 12.40
C GLU A 264 -3.95 13.90 12.00
N ARG A 265 -4.11 14.95 12.83
CA ARG A 265 -4.98 16.11 12.52
C ARG A 265 -4.39 17.07 11.48
N ASN A 266 -3.10 16.92 11.21
CA ASN A 266 -2.41 17.71 10.22
C ASN A 266 -2.50 17.11 8.81
N LEU A 267 -3.27 16.02 8.64
CA LEU A 267 -3.42 15.38 7.35
C LEU A 267 -4.41 16.16 6.48
N VAL A 268 -4.00 16.40 5.23
CA VAL A 268 -4.90 16.76 4.13
C VAL A 268 -4.88 15.62 3.12
N VAL A 269 -6.06 15.10 2.79
CA VAL A 269 -6.21 13.97 1.86
C VAL A 269 -7.02 14.43 0.67
N THR A 270 -6.50 14.19 -0.53
CA THR A 270 -7.24 14.44 -1.77
C THR A 270 -7.46 13.12 -2.51
N VAL A 271 -8.68 12.86 -2.95
CA VAL A 271 -9.07 11.63 -3.63
C VAL A 271 -9.57 11.95 -5.02
N TYR A 272 -9.07 11.18 -5.99
CA TYR A 272 -9.47 11.28 -7.40
C TYR A 272 -9.98 9.92 -7.87
N ASP A 273 -11.08 9.93 -8.61
CA ASP A 273 -11.44 8.79 -9.45
C ASP A 273 -10.40 8.67 -10.57
N TRP A 274 -9.87 7.47 -10.85
CA TRP A 274 -8.70 7.32 -11.73
C TRP A 274 -8.95 6.49 -13.01
N LEU A 275 -9.80 5.47 -12.95
CA LEU A 275 -10.15 4.63 -14.11
C LEU A 275 -11.67 4.46 -14.23
N SER A 276 -12.13 3.65 -15.17
CA SER A 276 -13.52 3.20 -15.25
C SER A 276 -13.86 2.24 -14.09
N PRO A 277 -15.09 2.27 -13.54
CA PRO A 277 -15.56 1.30 -12.55
C PRO A 277 -15.52 -0.17 -12.98
N LYS A 278 -15.38 -0.45 -14.29
CA LYS A 278 -15.27 -1.81 -14.81
C LYS A 278 -13.94 -2.49 -14.51
N TYR A 279 -12.86 -1.70 -14.38
CA TYR A 279 -11.50 -2.21 -14.29
C TYR A 279 -10.90 -1.86 -12.93
N TYR A 280 -9.98 -2.69 -12.46
CA TYR A 280 -9.21 -2.41 -11.25
C TYR A 280 -7.82 -1.88 -11.60
N ILE A 281 -7.16 -1.27 -10.62
CA ILE A 281 -5.77 -0.82 -10.71
C ILE A 281 -4.97 -1.47 -9.60
N HIS A 282 -3.65 -1.53 -9.77
CA HIS A 282 -2.77 -2.20 -8.84
C HIS A 282 -1.76 -1.23 -8.22
N ASP A 283 -1.00 -0.54 -9.06
CA ASP A 283 0.13 0.29 -8.67
C ASP A 283 0.15 1.62 -9.42
N LEU A 284 0.97 2.55 -8.94
CA LEU A 284 1.22 3.86 -9.55
C LEU A 284 2.70 4.24 -9.48
N ILE A 285 3.09 5.22 -10.29
CA ILE A 285 4.37 5.92 -10.18
C ILE A 285 4.15 7.42 -10.38
N VAL A 286 4.83 8.24 -9.59
CA VAL A 286 4.78 9.70 -9.71
C VAL A 286 6.11 10.33 -10.07
N THR A 287 7.25 9.70 -9.78
CA THR A 287 8.58 10.27 -10.04
C THR A 287 9.69 9.20 -10.00
N ASP A 288 10.92 9.56 -10.37
CA ASP A 288 12.08 8.72 -10.05
C ASP A 288 12.32 8.77 -8.54
N ARG A 289 12.17 7.63 -7.89
CA ARG A 289 12.30 7.51 -6.45
C ARG A 289 13.66 7.99 -5.92
N ARG A 290 14.75 7.78 -6.68
CA ARG A 290 16.12 8.18 -6.28
C ARG A 290 16.26 9.70 -6.19
N LYS A 291 15.42 10.42 -6.96
CA LYS A 291 15.37 11.88 -7.01
C LYS A 291 13.91 12.32 -7.15
N PRO A 292 13.19 12.53 -6.04
CA PRO A 292 11.74 12.73 -6.05
C PRO A 292 11.24 14.02 -6.69
N THR A 293 12.11 14.78 -7.38
CA THR A 293 11.83 16.02 -8.10
C THR A 293 11.89 15.85 -9.63
N VAL A 294 11.98 14.63 -10.17
CA VAL A 294 12.13 14.40 -11.63
C VAL A 294 10.86 14.74 -12.41
N ASN A 295 9.69 14.48 -11.83
CA ASN A 295 8.38 14.70 -12.48
C ASN A 295 7.48 15.66 -11.67
N PRO A 296 7.92 16.91 -11.43
CA PRO A 296 7.19 17.87 -10.62
C PRO A 296 5.90 18.28 -11.32
N TYR A 297 4.78 18.25 -10.59
CA TYR A 297 3.42 18.50 -11.05
C TYR A 297 2.99 17.64 -12.25
N GLY A 298 3.76 16.61 -12.57
CA GLY A 298 3.61 15.84 -13.79
C GLY A 298 2.51 14.78 -13.69
N LEU A 299 2.27 14.12 -14.83
CA LEU A 299 1.30 13.05 -14.94
C LEU A 299 1.65 11.88 -14.03
N ILE A 300 0.62 11.20 -13.53
CA ILE A 300 0.73 9.97 -12.73
C ILE A 300 0.33 8.81 -13.62
N TYR A 301 1.16 7.76 -13.65
CA TYR A 301 0.95 6.59 -14.48
C TYR A 301 0.64 5.39 -13.62
N GLY A 302 -0.38 4.61 -14.00
CA GLY A 302 -0.80 3.43 -13.26
C GLY A 302 -0.58 2.12 -13.99
N ALA A 303 -0.82 1.04 -13.26
CA ALA A 303 -0.83 -0.32 -13.78
C ALA A 303 -2.17 -0.98 -13.44
N ALA A 304 -2.83 -1.53 -14.46
CA ALA A 304 -4.16 -2.14 -14.32
C ALA A 304 -4.10 -3.67 -14.10
N GLU A 305 -2.89 -4.24 -14.10
CA GLU A 305 -2.63 -5.68 -13.99
C GLU A 305 -3.54 -6.50 -14.92
N LEU A 306 -4.23 -7.53 -14.41
CA LEU A 306 -5.01 -8.47 -15.20
C LEU A 306 -6.22 -7.83 -15.92
N SER A 307 -6.60 -6.60 -15.55
CA SER A 307 -7.90 -6.03 -15.91
C SER A 307 -7.98 -5.49 -17.34
N THR A 308 -7.04 -4.65 -17.79
CA THR A 308 -7.12 -4.01 -19.11
C THR A 308 -5.75 -3.57 -19.65
N ASP A 309 -5.63 -3.47 -20.98
CA ASP A 309 -4.46 -2.92 -21.69
C ASP A 309 -4.46 -1.37 -21.76
N HIS A 310 -5.53 -0.73 -21.26
CA HIS A 310 -5.66 0.73 -21.18
C HIS A 310 -5.18 1.23 -19.82
N LEU A 311 -3.89 1.56 -19.72
CA LEU A 311 -3.29 2.00 -18.47
C LEU A 311 -3.75 3.42 -18.08
N PRO A 312 -4.14 3.65 -16.82
CA PRO A 312 -4.67 4.93 -16.39
C PRO A 312 -3.57 5.99 -16.29
N VAL A 313 -3.93 7.23 -16.63
CA VAL A 313 -3.08 8.42 -16.49
C VAL A 313 -3.88 9.53 -15.81
N LEU A 314 -3.37 10.08 -14.72
CA LEU A 314 -3.96 11.25 -14.05
C LEU A 314 -3.12 12.50 -14.30
N ASP A 315 -3.75 13.59 -14.68
CA ASP A 315 -3.19 14.94 -14.56
C ASP A 315 -3.74 15.58 -13.27
N PRO A 316 -2.94 15.64 -12.19
CA PRO A 316 -3.41 16.15 -10.90
C PRO A 316 -3.60 17.67 -10.88
N VAL A 317 -2.95 18.41 -11.80
CA VAL A 317 -3.06 19.87 -11.90
C VAL A 317 -4.36 20.23 -12.59
N LYS A 318 -4.68 19.56 -13.70
CA LYS A 318 -5.94 19.77 -14.44
C LYS A 318 -7.12 19.01 -13.83
N VAL A 319 -6.86 18.10 -12.90
CA VAL A 319 -7.85 17.20 -12.30
C VAL A 319 -8.60 16.43 -13.40
N THR A 320 -7.84 15.80 -14.30
CA THR A 320 -8.38 15.02 -15.43
C THR A 320 -7.79 13.61 -15.43
N LYS A 321 -8.61 12.62 -15.80
CA LYS A 321 -8.14 11.24 -16.03
C LYS A 321 -8.24 10.87 -17.50
N THR A 322 -7.25 10.14 -17.99
CA THR A 322 -7.23 9.56 -19.35
C THR A 322 -6.65 8.14 -19.28
N THR A 323 -6.56 7.47 -20.43
CA THR A 323 -5.92 6.15 -20.53
C THR A 323 -4.94 6.12 -21.70
N MET A 324 -3.90 5.31 -21.54
CA MET A 324 -2.92 5.00 -22.57
C MET A 324 -3.06 3.54 -22.99
N LYS A 325 -3.35 3.29 -24.27
CA LYS A 325 -3.39 1.93 -24.81
C LYS A 325 -1.97 1.44 -25.05
N VAL A 326 -1.55 0.42 -24.30
CA VAL A 326 -0.23 -0.20 -24.49
C VAL A 326 -0.28 -1.15 -25.69
N PRO A 327 0.69 -1.07 -26.63
CA PRO A 327 0.72 -1.97 -27.76
C PRO A 327 1.05 -3.40 -27.33
N ILE A 328 0.37 -4.36 -27.96
CA ILE A 328 0.70 -5.77 -27.85
C ILE A 328 1.85 -6.03 -28.83
N ARG A 329 3.05 -6.28 -28.30
CA ARG A 329 4.26 -6.50 -29.10
C ARG A 329 4.13 -7.77 -29.95
N ASP A 330 3.89 -8.91 -29.30
CA ASP A 330 3.81 -10.21 -29.98
C ASP A 330 2.38 -10.75 -29.94
N GLN A 331 1.88 -11.18 -31.10
CA GLN A 331 0.49 -11.64 -31.25
C GLN A 331 0.18 -12.94 -30.50
N ASP A 332 1.18 -13.65 -30.00
CA ASP A 332 1.03 -14.85 -29.18
C ASP A 332 0.92 -14.57 -27.67
N ALA A 333 1.04 -13.29 -27.25
CA ALA A 333 0.90 -12.91 -25.84
C ALA A 333 -0.50 -13.29 -25.31
N PRO A 334 -0.62 -14.17 -24.29
CA PRO A 334 -1.90 -14.67 -23.80
C PRO A 334 -2.72 -13.60 -23.10
N SER A 335 -4.04 -13.67 -23.20
CA SER A 335 -4.95 -12.82 -22.39
C SER A 335 -5.10 -13.38 -20.98
N SER A 336 -5.22 -12.49 -20.00
CA SER A 336 -5.57 -12.82 -18.62
C SER A 336 -6.93 -13.54 -18.51
N ALA A 337 -7.82 -13.37 -19.49
CA ALA A 337 -9.11 -14.07 -19.56
C ALA A 337 -8.94 -15.59 -19.58
N LEU A 338 -7.85 -16.11 -20.14
CA LEU A 338 -7.57 -17.55 -20.18
C LEU A 338 -7.40 -18.15 -18.78
N ALA A 339 -6.81 -17.40 -17.85
CA ALA A 339 -6.65 -17.82 -16.47
C ALA A 339 -7.84 -17.44 -15.57
N ASN A 340 -8.72 -16.56 -16.05
CA ASN A 340 -9.80 -15.97 -15.26
C ASN A 340 -11.15 -16.03 -16.00
N PRO A 341 -11.61 -17.22 -16.43
CA PRO A 341 -12.87 -17.34 -17.16
C PRO A 341 -14.07 -17.02 -16.26
N VAL A 342 -15.04 -16.29 -16.80
CA VAL A 342 -16.33 -16.05 -16.11
C VAL A 342 -17.21 -17.30 -16.22
N VAL A 343 -17.18 -18.13 -15.16
CA VAL A 343 -17.99 -19.35 -15.09
C VAL A 343 -19.39 -19.14 -14.51
N ALA A 344 -19.56 -18.13 -13.64
CA ALA A 344 -20.85 -17.71 -13.12
C ALA A 344 -20.97 -16.18 -13.16
N PRO A 345 -22.18 -15.64 -13.41
CA PRO A 345 -22.35 -14.22 -13.64
C PRO A 345 -22.02 -13.39 -12.39
N SER A 346 -21.31 -12.29 -12.61
CA SER A 346 -21.09 -11.23 -11.64
C SER A 346 -22.42 -10.52 -11.31
N PRO A 347 -22.69 -10.18 -10.04
CA PRO A 347 -23.84 -9.34 -9.68
C PRO A 347 -23.72 -7.91 -10.22
N TYR A 348 -22.54 -7.48 -10.68
CA TYR A 348 -22.28 -6.13 -11.18
C TYR A 348 -22.20 -6.06 -12.71
N PHE A 349 -21.67 -7.12 -13.34
CA PHE A 349 -21.33 -7.11 -14.77
C PHE A 349 -21.92 -8.30 -15.55
N GLY A 350 -22.74 -9.15 -14.92
CA GLY A 350 -23.27 -10.35 -15.54
C GLY A 350 -22.14 -11.27 -16.03
N THR A 351 -22.23 -11.73 -17.27
CA THR A 351 -21.23 -12.61 -17.91
C THR A 351 -20.12 -11.87 -18.66
N GLU A 352 -20.01 -10.55 -18.52
CA GLU A 352 -18.97 -9.75 -19.18
C GLU A 352 -17.56 -10.13 -18.66
N GLN A 353 -16.63 -10.41 -19.58
CA GLN A 353 -15.22 -10.68 -19.28
C GLN A 353 -14.48 -9.35 -19.04
N VAL A 354 -14.53 -8.82 -17.81
CA VAL A 354 -13.91 -7.54 -17.46
C VAL A 354 -12.41 -7.61 -17.14
N TRP A 355 -11.82 -8.81 -17.11
CA TRP A 355 -10.36 -9.02 -17.01
C TRP A 355 -9.88 -9.73 -18.27
N ASP A 356 -9.26 -9.00 -19.18
CA ASP A 356 -8.86 -9.53 -20.49
C ASP A 356 -7.49 -9.04 -21.00
N SER A 357 -6.73 -8.33 -20.16
CA SER A 357 -5.43 -7.76 -20.52
C SER A 357 -4.48 -8.79 -21.14
N ARG A 358 -3.84 -8.40 -22.25
CA ARG A 358 -2.72 -9.12 -22.88
C ARG A 358 -1.36 -8.54 -22.48
N VAL A 359 -1.36 -7.32 -21.95
CA VAL A 359 -0.17 -6.60 -21.49
C VAL A 359 0.16 -6.97 -20.04
N ASN A 360 -0.83 -7.22 -19.18
CA ASN A 360 -0.67 -7.56 -17.77
C ASN A 360 0.39 -6.70 -17.06
N ALA A 361 0.28 -5.38 -17.18
CA ALA A 361 1.25 -4.43 -16.64
C ALA A 361 1.17 -4.36 -15.11
N HIS A 362 2.33 -4.35 -14.45
CA HIS A 362 2.45 -4.34 -13.00
C HIS A 362 3.64 -3.49 -12.55
N ASN A 363 3.51 -2.88 -11.35
CA ASN A 363 4.54 -2.13 -10.63
C ASN A 363 5.35 -1.14 -11.50
N PRO A 364 4.79 0.00 -11.92
CA PRO A 364 5.54 0.97 -12.69
C PRO A 364 6.66 1.64 -11.88
N MET A 365 7.79 1.97 -12.51
CA MET A 365 8.84 2.84 -11.98
C MET A 365 9.28 3.87 -13.02
N MET A 366 9.86 4.99 -12.58
CA MET A 366 10.33 6.05 -13.46
C MET A 366 11.85 6.20 -13.36
N ASP A 367 12.51 6.41 -14.50
CA ASP A 367 13.95 6.70 -14.54
C ASP A 367 14.25 8.21 -14.45
N GLN A 368 15.55 8.53 -14.40
CA GLN A 368 16.05 9.90 -14.27
C GLN A 368 15.67 10.83 -15.42
N ASP A 369 15.28 10.26 -16.57
CA ASP A 369 14.90 11.00 -17.77
C ASP A 369 13.37 11.18 -17.88
N GLY A 370 12.61 10.62 -16.94
CA GLY A 370 11.15 10.65 -16.88
C GLY A 370 10.48 9.52 -17.67
N ARG A 371 11.22 8.49 -18.11
CA ARG A 371 10.62 7.33 -18.79
C ARG A 371 9.99 6.40 -17.77
N VAL A 372 8.87 5.79 -18.14
CA VAL A 372 8.08 4.92 -17.26
C VAL A 372 8.26 3.47 -17.67
N TYR A 373 8.63 2.61 -16.73
CA TYR A 373 8.92 1.19 -16.91
C TYR A 373 7.87 0.38 -16.18
N TRP A 374 7.33 -0.66 -16.80
CA TRP A 374 6.48 -1.65 -16.15
C TRP A 374 7.11 -3.03 -16.27
N THR A 375 6.85 -3.89 -15.29
CA THR A 375 6.82 -5.33 -15.58
C THR A 375 5.56 -5.58 -16.40
N ALA A 376 5.72 -5.98 -17.66
CA ALA A 376 4.58 -6.19 -18.55
C ALA A 376 4.85 -7.34 -19.52
N GLN A 377 3.82 -8.12 -19.79
CA GLN A 377 3.86 -9.19 -20.77
C GLN A 377 3.95 -8.59 -22.17
N SER A 378 5.01 -8.98 -22.91
CA SER A 378 5.18 -8.60 -24.31
C SER A 378 5.03 -9.79 -25.25
N ARG A 379 5.14 -11.02 -24.74
CA ARG A 379 5.13 -12.26 -25.53
C ARG A 379 4.60 -13.47 -24.77
N SER A 380 4.38 -14.56 -25.50
CA SER A 380 4.14 -15.87 -24.89
C SER A 380 5.34 -16.35 -24.07
N PRO A 381 5.11 -16.95 -22.89
CA PRO A 381 6.18 -17.58 -22.12
C PRO A 381 6.71 -18.87 -22.76
N LYS A 382 6.07 -19.38 -23.82
CA LYS A 382 6.52 -20.56 -24.56
C LYS A 382 7.77 -20.31 -25.41
N ASN A 383 8.03 -19.05 -25.74
CA ASN A 383 9.05 -18.64 -26.70
C ASN A 383 10.12 -17.77 -26.00
N PRO A 384 10.99 -18.36 -25.13
CA PRO A 384 12.10 -17.61 -24.56
C PRO A 384 13.12 -17.24 -25.65
N PRO A 385 13.76 -16.06 -25.56
CA PRO A 385 14.79 -15.63 -26.50
C PRO A 385 15.94 -16.64 -26.62
N ALA A 386 16.57 -16.69 -27.79
CA ALA A 386 17.67 -17.62 -28.05
C ALA A 386 18.87 -17.41 -27.10
N TYR A 387 19.09 -16.18 -26.63
CA TYR A 387 20.16 -15.86 -25.70
C TYR A 387 19.97 -16.39 -24.27
N CYS A 388 18.82 -16.98 -23.95
CA CYS A 388 18.52 -17.57 -22.63
C CYS A 388 19.07 -18.99 -22.45
N LYS A 389 19.55 -19.62 -23.53
CA LYS A 389 20.11 -20.96 -23.53
C LYS A 389 21.62 -20.94 -23.24
N ALA A 390 22.17 -22.01 -22.67
CA ALA A 390 23.58 -22.08 -22.31
C ALA A 390 24.52 -21.86 -23.51
N GLU A 391 24.10 -22.32 -24.69
CA GLU A 391 24.85 -22.27 -25.93
C GLU A 391 24.96 -20.85 -26.50
N SER A 392 24.21 -19.89 -25.97
CA SER A 392 24.25 -18.49 -26.43
C SER A 392 25.54 -17.77 -26.10
N GLY A 393 26.32 -18.28 -25.15
CA GLY A 393 27.48 -17.62 -24.60
C GLY A 393 27.17 -16.51 -23.58
N HIS A 394 25.90 -16.21 -23.31
CA HIS A 394 25.51 -15.22 -22.30
C HIS A 394 25.99 -15.65 -20.90
N PRO A 395 26.68 -14.78 -20.12
CA PRO A 395 27.28 -15.16 -18.83
C PRO A 395 26.28 -15.82 -17.86
N SER A 396 25.12 -15.19 -17.64
CA SER A 396 24.07 -15.76 -16.78
C SER A 396 23.49 -17.08 -17.30
N ALA A 397 23.40 -17.27 -18.62
CA ALA A 397 22.87 -18.49 -19.21
C ALA A 397 23.83 -19.67 -19.10
N LYS A 398 25.15 -19.42 -19.02
CA LYS A 398 26.15 -20.46 -18.71
C LYS A 398 26.01 -20.98 -17.28
N VAL A 399 25.67 -20.09 -16.35
CA VAL A 399 25.55 -20.43 -14.93
C VAL A 399 24.19 -21.05 -14.60
N TYR A 400 23.11 -20.46 -15.13
CA TYR A 400 21.74 -20.91 -14.86
C TYR A 400 20.86 -20.71 -16.10
N PRO A 401 20.83 -21.69 -17.03
CA PRO A 401 20.08 -21.58 -18.28
C PRO A 401 18.57 -21.51 -18.03
N LEU A 402 17.87 -20.59 -18.70
CA LEU A 402 16.42 -20.40 -18.57
C LEU A 402 15.71 -20.78 -19.88
N ALA A 403 15.94 -22.01 -20.35
CA ALA A 403 15.39 -22.52 -21.60
C ALA A 403 14.06 -23.28 -21.46
N HIS A 404 13.59 -23.51 -20.23
CA HIS A 404 12.39 -24.29 -19.99
C HIS A 404 11.13 -23.58 -20.51
N ILE A 405 10.34 -24.31 -21.31
CA ILE A 405 9.06 -23.85 -21.86
C ILE A 405 8.03 -23.83 -20.73
N ARG A 406 7.33 -22.70 -20.58
CA ARG A 406 6.21 -22.55 -19.65
C ARG A 406 4.90 -22.47 -20.43
N GLU A 407 3.91 -23.21 -19.98
CA GLU A 407 2.59 -23.28 -20.61
C GLU A 407 1.58 -22.34 -19.93
N GLY A 408 0.62 -21.83 -20.72
CA GLY A 408 -0.50 -21.02 -20.23
C GLY A 408 -0.18 -19.56 -19.88
N PHE A 409 -1.17 -18.89 -19.28
CA PHE A 409 -0.97 -17.57 -18.68
C PHE A 409 -0.30 -17.74 -17.31
N VAL A 410 0.91 -17.21 -17.18
CA VAL A 410 1.66 -17.23 -15.92
C VAL A 410 1.83 -15.78 -15.49
N GLN A 411 1.24 -15.41 -14.35
CA GLN A 411 1.22 -14.01 -13.87
C GLN A 411 2.62 -13.38 -13.80
N ASN A 412 3.65 -14.18 -13.52
CA ASN A 412 5.04 -13.76 -13.41
C ASN A 412 5.84 -13.89 -14.72
N SER A 413 5.23 -14.20 -15.85
CA SER A 413 5.93 -14.28 -17.15
C SER A 413 5.96 -12.93 -17.89
N ARG A 414 6.03 -11.84 -17.13
CA ARG A 414 6.20 -10.48 -17.63
C ARG A 414 7.65 -10.25 -18.06
N GLN A 415 7.85 -9.32 -19.01
CA GLN A 415 9.13 -8.73 -19.41
C GLN A 415 9.15 -7.27 -18.93
N VAL A 416 9.88 -6.37 -19.62
CA VAL A 416 9.87 -4.94 -19.32
C VAL A 416 9.35 -4.15 -20.53
N THR A 417 8.34 -3.32 -20.28
CA THR A 417 7.82 -2.36 -21.26
C THR A 417 8.12 -0.95 -20.75
N VAL A 418 8.60 -0.09 -21.65
CA VAL A 418 8.95 1.30 -21.35
C VAL A 418 8.11 2.23 -22.20
N TYR A 419 7.59 3.29 -21.59
CA TYR A 419 6.94 4.42 -22.24
C TYR A 419 7.77 5.66 -22.02
N ASP A 420 8.04 6.42 -23.08
CA ASP A 420 8.64 7.75 -22.97
C ASP A 420 7.53 8.81 -23.10
N PRO A 421 7.16 9.54 -22.03
CA PRO A 421 6.14 10.58 -22.09
C PRO A 421 6.45 11.72 -23.07
N LYS A 422 7.73 11.98 -23.37
CA LYS A 422 8.15 13.08 -24.26
C LYS A 422 7.89 12.72 -25.72
N THR A 423 8.24 11.50 -26.13
CA THR A 423 8.06 11.04 -27.53
C THR A 423 6.74 10.30 -27.75
N LYS A 424 6.10 9.83 -26.67
CA LYS A 424 4.93 8.96 -26.65
C LYS A 424 5.17 7.58 -27.28
N GLU A 425 6.43 7.14 -27.30
CA GLU A 425 6.82 5.85 -27.88
C GLU A 425 6.92 4.75 -26.82
N PHE A 426 6.65 3.52 -27.26
CA PHE A 426 6.86 2.32 -26.46
C PHE A 426 8.12 1.59 -26.89
N THR A 427 8.91 1.14 -25.92
CA THR A 427 10.08 0.28 -26.12
C THR A 427 9.93 -0.98 -25.27
N PHE A 428 10.35 -2.13 -25.79
CA PHE A 428 10.26 -3.41 -25.08
C PHE A 428 11.66 -3.97 -24.82
N ILE A 429 11.93 -4.37 -23.57
CA ILE A 429 13.15 -5.05 -23.17
C ILE A 429 12.78 -6.50 -22.87
N ASP A 430 13.15 -7.40 -23.79
CA ASP A 430 12.82 -8.82 -23.66
C ASP A 430 13.77 -9.49 -22.66
N THR A 431 13.24 -9.93 -21.53
CA THR A 431 14.03 -10.58 -20.47
C THR A 431 13.97 -12.10 -20.57
N CYS A 432 15.05 -12.79 -20.22
CA CYS A 432 15.07 -14.26 -20.14
C CYS A 432 14.25 -14.83 -18.98
N PHE A 433 14.12 -14.05 -17.92
CA PHE A 433 13.36 -14.40 -16.73
C PHE A 433 12.03 -13.66 -16.72
N GLY A 434 11.07 -14.26 -16.02
CA GLY A 434 9.82 -13.60 -15.70
C GLY A 434 9.98 -12.58 -14.57
N THR A 435 9.27 -11.45 -14.64
CA THR A 435 9.44 -10.29 -13.75
C THR A 435 8.20 -10.06 -12.86
N HIS A 436 8.39 -9.45 -11.69
CA HIS A 436 7.29 -9.07 -10.78
C HIS A 436 7.38 -7.62 -10.27
N HIS A 437 8.21 -7.31 -9.27
CA HIS A 437 8.51 -5.92 -8.88
C HIS A 437 9.81 -5.47 -9.53
N LEU A 438 9.94 -4.18 -9.79
CA LEU A 438 11.14 -3.56 -10.35
C LEU A 438 11.58 -2.36 -9.50
N ASN A 439 12.88 -2.11 -9.42
CA ASN A 439 13.43 -0.99 -8.67
C ASN A 439 14.77 -0.52 -9.27
N PHE A 440 15.00 0.79 -9.31
CA PHE A 440 16.22 1.38 -9.87
C PHE A 440 17.32 1.49 -8.82
N ALA A 441 18.54 1.11 -9.20
CA ALA A 441 19.73 1.34 -8.41
C ALA A 441 20.25 2.78 -8.54
N GLU A 442 20.90 3.26 -7.49
CA GLU A 442 21.74 4.47 -7.51
C GLU A 442 23.17 4.09 -7.91
N ASP A 443 23.33 3.52 -9.10
CA ASP A 443 24.63 3.12 -9.66
C ASP A 443 24.91 3.80 -11.02
N PRO A 444 26.15 3.76 -11.53
CA PRO A 444 26.51 4.40 -12.81
C PRO A 444 25.82 3.82 -14.06
N ASN A 445 25.20 2.65 -13.94
CA ASN A 445 24.50 1.96 -15.03
C ASN A 445 22.99 2.21 -15.01
N HIS A 446 22.49 2.89 -13.97
CA HIS A 446 21.07 3.00 -13.66
C HIS A 446 20.40 1.62 -13.72
N THR A 447 21.02 0.63 -13.08
CA THR A 447 20.57 -0.76 -13.14
C THR A 447 19.14 -0.89 -12.64
N LEU A 448 18.29 -1.52 -13.46
CA LEU A 448 16.93 -1.89 -13.11
C LEU A 448 16.93 -3.31 -12.55
N TRP A 449 16.69 -3.45 -11.26
CA TRP A 449 16.59 -4.74 -10.58
C TRP A 449 15.18 -5.28 -10.62
N LEU A 450 15.04 -6.58 -10.90
CA LEU A 450 13.76 -7.23 -11.14
C LEU A 450 13.62 -8.47 -10.26
N SER A 451 12.54 -8.50 -9.50
CA SER A 451 12.17 -9.65 -8.66
C SER A 451 11.44 -10.71 -9.50
N ASN A 452 11.43 -11.93 -9.00
CA ASN A 452 10.50 -12.95 -9.48
C ASN A 452 9.83 -13.70 -8.33
N ASN A 453 8.50 -13.64 -8.28
CA ASN A 453 7.73 -14.21 -7.18
C ASN A 453 7.48 -15.73 -7.39
N LEU A 454 8.50 -16.48 -7.81
CA LEU A 454 8.39 -17.92 -8.07
C LEU A 454 9.07 -18.71 -6.95
N GLN A 455 8.33 -19.66 -6.36
CA GLN A 455 8.76 -20.41 -5.18
C GLN A 455 9.26 -21.81 -5.55
N ASN A 456 10.15 -21.88 -6.55
CA ASN A 456 10.60 -23.11 -7.19
C ASN A 456 11.96 -22.94 -7.89
N ASP A 457 12.28 -23.83 -8.83
CA ASP A 457 13.53 -23.83 -9.60
C ASP A 457 13.71 -22.62 -10.52
N PHE A 458 12.72 -21.73 -10.59
CA PHE A 458 12.87 -20.47 -11.31
C PHE A 458 13.19 -19.29 -10.40
N ALA A 459 13.34 -19.48 -9.09
CA ALA A 459 13.72 -18.41 -8.15
C ALA A 459 15.11 -17.82 -8.52
N ILE A 460 15.12 -16.58 -9.01
CA ILE A 460 16.33 -15.84 -9.39
C ILE A 460 16.20 -14.36 -8.99
N VAL A 461 17.30 -13.62 -9.10
CA VAL A 461 17.28 -12.16 -9.20
C VAL A 461 17.80 -11.76 -10.57
N GLY A 462 17.05 -10.91 -11.26
CA GLY A 462 17.39 -10.42 -12.59
C GLY A 462 17.66 -8.92 -12.60
N TRP A 463 18.38 -8.45 -13.61
CA TRP A 463 18.64 -7.03 -13.81
C TRP A 463 18.74 -6.63 -15.27
N VAL A 464 18.54 -5.34 -15.54
CA VAL A 464 18.81 -4.68 -16.82
C VAL A 464 19.71 -3.47 -16.57
N ASN A 465 20.88 -3.42 -17.21
CA ASN A 465 21.69 -2.22 -17.37
C ASN A 465 20.99 -1.28 -18.35
N THR A 466 20.21 -0.33 -17.82
CA THR A 466 19.38 0.53 -18.67
C THR A 466 20.22 1.49 -19.49
N LYS A 467 21.35 1.97 -18.98
CA LYS A 467 22.29 2.79 -19.74
C LYS A 467 22.75 2.08 -21.02
N MET A 468 23.26 0.86 -20.88
CA MET A 468 23.70 0.05 -22.03
C MET A 468 22.54 -0.26 -22.98
N PHE A 469 21.33 -0.50 -22.45
CA PHE A 469 20.16 -0.73 -23.30
C PHE A 469 19.82 0.50 -24.15
N TRP A 470 19.84 1.71 -23.60
CA TRP A 470 19.55 2.91 -24.38
C TRP A 470 20.65 3.24 -25.39
N GLU A 471 21.90 2.92 -25.09
CA GLU A 471 23.04 3.09 -26.00
C GLU A 471 23.02 2.11 -27.17
N THR A 472 22.64 0.86 -26.93
CA THR A 472 22.81 -0.25 -27.90
C THR A 472 21.51 -0.80 -28.48
N ARG A 473 20.40 -0.63 -27.76
CA ARG A 473 19.11 -1.31 -27.99
C ARG A 473 19.18 -2.84 -27.97
N ASP A 474 20.25 -3.40 -27.42
CA ASP A 474 20.47 -4.84 -27.33
C ASP A 474 20.03 -5.36 -25.95
N ALA A 475 18.81 -5.91 -25.87
CA ALA A 475 18.28 -6.46 -24.63
C ALA A 475 19.12 -7.62 -24.08
N GLY A 476 19.68 -8.46 -24.96
CA GLY A 476 20.47 -9.63 -24.55
C GLY A 476 21.79 -9.22 -23.91
N LYS A 477 22.48 -8.21 -24.45
CA LYS A 477 23.71 -7.67 -23.84
C LYS A 477 23.45 -6.85 -22.58
N SER A 478 22.27 -6.27 -22.46
CA SER A 478 21.95 -5.32 -21.40
C SER A 478 21.37 -5.97 -20.14
N GLN A 479 21.26 -7.30 -20.06
CA GLN A 479 20.63 -7.98 -18.93
C GLN A 479 21.53 -9.03 -18.27
N GLY A 480 21.11 -9.48 -17.11
CA GLY A 480 21.68 -10.66 -16.46
C GLY A 480 20.78 -11.18 -15.34
N TRP A 481 21.11 -12.36 -14.82
CA TRP A 481 20.44 -12.98 -13.69
C TRP A 481 21.37 -13.90 -12.90
N THR A 482 20.99 -14.18 -11.66
CA THR A 482 21.67 -15.15 -10.81
C THR A 482 20.66 -15.99 -10.01
N PRO A 483 20.88 -17.31 -9.84
CA PRO A 483 20.17 -18.08 -8.82
C PRO A 483 20.56 -17.59 -7.42
N LEU A 484 19.68 -17.84 -6.46
CA LEU A 484 19.87 -17.51 -5.06
C LEU A 484 20.67 -18.62 -4.37
N ILE A 485 21.97 -18.41 -4.18
CA ILE A 485 22.89 -19.37 -3.57
C ILE A 485 23.30 -18.89 -2.19
N VAL A 486 23.07 -19.71 -1.16
CA VAL A 486 23.49 -19.46 0.23
C VAL A 486 24.80 -20.20 0.48
N ASP A 487 25.79 -19.45 0.98
CA ASP A 487 27.08 -19.97 1.44
C ASP A 487 26.86 -20.85 2.69
N THR A 488 26.61 -22.14 2.48
CA THR A 488 26.30 -23.09 3.57
C THR A 488 27.53 -23.88 4.01
N ASN A 489 28.60 -23.86 3.22
CA ASN A 489 29.90 -24.40 3.61
C ASN A 489 30.72 -23.38 4.45
N GLY A 490 30.34 -22.09 4.42
CA GLY A 490 30.84 -21.03 5.29
C GLY A 490 32.16 -20.39 4.83
N ASN A 491 32.60 -20.62 3.59
CA ASN A 491 33.94 -20.20 3.14
C ASN A 491 33.99 -18.78 2.53
N GLY A 492 32.85 -18.10 2.42
CA GLY A 492 32.72 -16.73 1.92
C GLY A 492 32.77 -16.60 0.41
N LYS A 493 32.69 -17.69 -0.35
CA LYS A 493 32.73 -17.71 -1.81
C LYS A 493 31.60 -18.57 -2.34
N ARG A 494 31.13 -18.24 -3.54
CA ARG A 494 30.17 -19.09 -4.24
C ARG A 494 30.87 -20.28 -4.88
N ASP A 495 30.46 -21.48 -4.50
CA ASP A 495 30.99 -22.75 -4.97
C ASP A 495 29.95 -23.56 -5.77
N ALA A 496 30.29 -24.83 -6.04
CA ALA A 496 29.29 -25.84 -6.38
C ALA A 496 28.22 -25.90 -5.27
N TYR A 497 26.96 -26.06 -5.68
CA TYR A 497 25.82 -26.03 -4.78
C TYR A 497 24.91 -27.24 -4.95
N THR A 498 24.13 -27.51 -3.91
CA THR A 498 23.02 -28.47 -3.92
C THR A 498 21.71 -27.78 -4.29
N GLU A 499 20.80 -28.52 -4.95
CA GLU A 499 19.46 -28.05 -5.32
C GLU A 499 18.45 -28.15 -4.15
N PRO A 500 17.39 -27.32 -4.06
CA PRO A 500 16.45 -27.30 -2.93
C PRO A 500 15.81 -28.63 -2.53
N ASN A 501 15.77 -29.62 -3.43
CA ASN A 501 15.22 -30.96 -3.20
C ASN A 501 16.29 -32.02 -2.92
N GLN A 502 17.57 -31.67 -2.94
CA GLN A 502 18.69 -32.57 -2.63
C GLN A 502 19.05 -32.49 -1.15
N PRO A 503 19.67 -33.53 -0.57
CA PRO A 503 20.26 -33.45 0.76
C PRO A 503 21.34 -32.36 0.85
N ASP A 504 21.57 -31.85 2.06
CA ASP A 504 22.68 -30.93 2.31
C ASP A 504 24.03 -31.66 2.15
N ASP A 505 25.03 -30.92 1.65
CA ASP A 505 26.41 -31.39 1.48
C ASP A 505 27.33 -30.35 2.15
N PRO A 506 28.04 -30.70 3.25
CA PRO A 506 28.88 -29.75 4.00
C PRO A 506 30.02 -29.13 3.19
N THR A 507 30.34 -29.67 2.02
CA THR A 507 31.39 -29.15 1.13
C THR A 507 30.87 -28.20 0.06
N LYS A 508 29.56 -28.02 -0.02
CA LYS A 508 28.88 -27.25 -1.08
C LYS A 508 27.99 -26.17 -0.49
N ASP A 509 27.67 -25.22 -1.36
CA ASP A 509 26.64 -24.23 -1.10
C ASP A 509 25.24 -24.82 -1.28
N ARG A 510 24.21 -24.01 -1.00
CA ARG A 510 22.81 -24.39 -1.14
C ARG A 510 22.07 -23.38 -2.00
N ARG A 511 21.47 -23.82 -3.11
CA ARG A 511 20.47 -23.00 -3.79
C ARG A 511 19.16 -23.01 -3.00
N ILE A 512 18.53 -21.86 -2.87
CA ILE A 512 17.18 -21.72 -2.31
C ILE A 512 16.15 -21.49 -3.41
N GLY A 513 14.94 -22.05 -3.22
CA GLY A 513 13.77 -21.83 -4.07
C GLY A 513 12.91 -20.64 -3.65
N LEU A 514 13.46 -19.69 -2.87
CA LEU A 514 12.72 -18.58 -2.28
C LEU A 514 12.76 -17.34 -3.17
N GLY A 515 12.00 -17.34 -4.27
CA GLY A 515 11.93 -16.18 -5.18
C GLY A 515 11.42 -14.92 -4.49
N LEU A 516 11.90 -13.76 -4.95
CA LEU A 516 11.62 -12.47 -4.34
C LEU A 516 10.26 -11.90 -4.80
N TYR A 517 9.42 -11.53 -3.85
CA TYR A 517 8.19 -10.75 -4.07
C TYR A 517 8.54 -9.28 -4.32
N GLY A 518 8.87 -8.53 -3.27
CA GLY A 518 9.39 -7.17 -3.38
C GLY A 518 10.89 -7.17 -3.68
N ILE A 519 11.41 -6.05 -4.19
CA ILE A 519 12.85 -5.88 -4.42
C ILE A 519 13.28 -4.44 -4.14
N ALA A 520 14.44 -4.29 -3.51
CA ALA A 520 15.03 -3.00 -3.21
C ALA A 520 16.55 -3.04 -3.42
N TYR A 521 17.09 -1.95 -3.94
CA TYR A 521 18.52 -1.67 -3.92
C TYR A 521 18.87 -0.97 -2.61
N SER A 522 19.92 -1.41 -1.92
CA SER A 522 20.41 -0.75 -0.71
C SER A 522 21.39 0.37 -1.08
N PRO A 523 21.07 1.65 -0.82
CA PRO A 523 22.01 2.76 -1.08
C PRO A 523 23.25 2.71 -0.18
N LEU A 524 23.22 1.93 0.91
CA LEU A 524 24.31 1.81 1.86
C LEU A 524 25.52 1.09 1.27
N ASP A 525 25.29 -0.01 0.55
CA ASP A 525 26.35 -0.95 0.16
C ASP A 525 26.15 -1.59 -1.24
N GLY A 526 25.10 -1.19 -1.96
CA GLY A 526 24.79 -1.71 -3.29
C GLY A 526 24.24 -3.13 -3.31
N SER A 527 23.96 -3.74 -2.15
CA SER A 527 23.32 -5.05 -2.07
C SER A 527 21.85 -4.99 -2.48
N ILE A 528 21.33 -6.12 -2.96
CA ILE A 528 19.93 -6.25 -3.35
C ILE A 528 19.18 -6.98 -2.27
N TRP A 529 18.02 -6.46 -1.90
CA TRP A 529 17.16 -7.06 -0.89
C TRP A 529 15.84 -7.46 -1.50
N GLY A 530 15.21 -8.49 -0.94
CA GLY A 530 13.90 -8.95 -1.33
C GLY A 530 13.11 -9.52 -0.18
N SER A 531 11.80 -9.57 -0.34
CA SER A 531 10.89 -10.29 0.56
C SER A 531 10.41 -11.58 -0.07
N ASN A 532 10.02 -12.56 0.75
CA ASN A 532 9.38 -13.80 0.33
C ASN A 532 8.05 -14.00 1.06
N ILE A 533 7.01 -14.39 0.33
CA ILE A 533 5.63 -14.48 0.85
C ILE A 533 5.27 -15.82 1.48
N GLY A 534 6.15 -16.83 1.40
CA GLY A 534 5.90 -18.10 2.06
C GLY A 534 5.76 -17.88 3.58
N HIS A 535 5.07 -18.77 4.27
CA HIS A 535 4.92 -18.62 5.72
C HIS A 535 6.17 -19.10 6.47
N PRO A 536 6.69 -18.36 7.48
CA PRO A 536 6.13 -17.12 8.06
C PRO A 536 6.48 -15.85 7.29
N GLY A 537 7.51 -15.90 6.44
CA GLY A 537 8.03 -14.79 5.67
C GLY A 537 9.56 -14.76 5.76
N TRP A 538 10.22 -14.29 4.71
CA TRP A 538 11.68 -14.10 4.72
C TRP A 538 12.08 -12.77 4.10
N VAL A 539 13.10 -12.16 4.66
CA VAL A 539 13.91 -11.13 4.01
C VAL A 539 15.17 -11.80 3.47
N ILE A 540 15.52 -11.52 2.22
CA ILE A 540 16.69 -12.11 1.55
C ILE A 540 17.58 -10.97 1.09
N ARG A 541 18.86 -11.03 1.42
CA ARG A 541 19.89 -10.08 0.94
C ARG A 541 20.79 -10.81 -0.05
N VAL A 542 21.08 -10.19 -1.19
CA VAL A 542 21.95 -10.70 -2.23
C VAL A 542 23.16 -9.78 -2.34
N GLN A 543 24.33 -10.31 -1.95
CA GLN A 543 25.62 -9.70 -2.20
C GLN A 543 26.05 -10.04 -3.63
N LEU A 544 26.33 -9.03 -4.46
CA LEU A 544 26.52 -9.24 -5.89
C LEU A 544 27.91 -9.83 -6.26
N GLY A 545 28.97 -9.48 -5.53
CA GLY A 545 30.34 -9.83 -5.94
C GLY A 545 30.79 -9.05 -7.19
N SER A 546 31.93 -9.43 -7.77
CA SER A 546 32.52 -8.73 -8.95
C SER A 546 31.90 -9.14 -10.28
N ASN A 547 31.40 -10.37 -10.38
CA ASN A 547 30.61 -10.88 -11.51
C ASN A 547 29.30 -11.46 -10.96
N PRO A 548 28.20 -10.69 -10.94
CA PRO A 548 26.98 -11.09 -10.25
C PRO A 548 26.36 -12.41 -10.72
N SER A 549 26.59 -12.81 -11.97
CA SER A 549 26.09 -14.10 -12.47
C SER A 549 26.74 -15.30 -11.77
N GLU A 550 28.04 -15.19 -11.45
CA GLU A 550 28.89 -16.29 -11.00
C GLU A 550 29.24 -16.21 -9.50
N THR A 551 29.26 -14.99 -8.94
CA THR A 551 29.84 -14.74 -7.61
C THR A 551 28.82 -14.27 -6.56
N ALA A 552 27.57 -14.05 -6.95
CA ALA A 552 26.56 -13.56 -6.02
C ALA A 552 26.18 -14.61 -4.97
N LEU A 553 26.07 -14.16 -3.72
CA LEU A 553 25.65 -14.95 -2.56
C LEU A 553 24.43 -14.33 -1.88
N ALA A 554 23.55 -15.18 -1.37
CA ALA A 554 22.34 -14.83 -0.66
C ALA A 554 22.47 -15.09 0.84
N GLU A 555 21.97 -14.17 1.65
CA GLU A 555 21.71 -14.35 3.08
C GLU A 555 20.19 -14.37 3.28
N VAL A 556 19.71 -15.26 4.14
CA VAL A 556 18.28 -15.51 4.36
C VAL A 556 17.92 -15.16 5.80
N TYR A 557 16.84 -14.41 6.00
CA TYR A 557 16.38 -13.96 7.30
C TYR A 557 14.92 -14.28 7.49
N LYS A 558 14.65 -15.35 8.24
CA LYS A 558 13.29 -15.79 8.56
C LYS A 558 12.68 -14.84 9.58
N VAL A 559 11.41 -14.48 9.38
CA VAL A 559 10.64 -13.72 10.37
C VAL A 559 10.41 -14.58 11.60
N PRO A 560 10.87 -14.18 12.80
CA PRO A 560 10.60 -14.91 14.03
C PRO A 560 9.20 -14.56 14.57
N PRO A 561 8.63 -15.41 15.45
CA PRO A 561 7.49 -15.01 16.27
C PRO A 561 7.76 -13.69 17.02
N PRO A 562 6.74 -12.83 17.20
CA PRO A 562 5.32 -13.04 16.88
C PRO A 562 4.97 -12.76 15.41
N GLY A 563 5.94 -12.39 14.57
CA GLY A 563 5.73 -11.98 13.20
C GLY A 563 5.32 -13.10 12.25
N TYR A 564 4.41 -12.81 11.33
CA TYR A 564 4.12 -13.65 10.17
C TYR A 564 3.34 -12.86 9.10
N GLY A 565 3.39 -13.39 7.88
CA GLY A 565 2.59 -12.93 6.74
C GLY A 565 3.08 -11.60 6.21
N MET A 566 4.01 -11.64 5.26
CA MET A 566 4.52 -10.46 4.56
C MET A 566 4.30 -10.58 3.06
N ARG A 567 4.30 -9.42 2.39
CA ARG A 567 4.26 -9.34 0.93
C ARG A 567 5.34 -8.38 0.45
N GLY A 568 4.97 -7.14 0.13
CA GLY A 568 5.92 -6.10 -0.22
C GLY A 568 6.74 -5.61 0.97
N PHE A 569 7.96 -5.15 0.68
CA PHE A 569 8.91 -4.65 1.65
C PHE A 569 9.78 -3.58 1.00
N ASP A 570 10.61 -2.94 1.80
CA ASP A 570 11.56 -1.95 1.30
C ASP A 570 12.74 -1.75 2.24
N VAL A 571 13.77 -1.03 1.79
CA VAL A 571 15.00 -0.77 2.53
C VAL A 571 15.20 0.73 2.73
N ASP A 572 15.63 1.11 3.93
CA ASP A 572 15.99 2.50 4.22
C ASP A 572 17.44 2.83 3.83
N ARG A 573 17.82 4.11 3.86
CA ARG A 573 19.19 4.53 3.51
C ARG A 573 20.24 4.08 4.53
N GLN A 574 19.83 3.49 5.66
CA GLN A 574 20.72 2.89 6.66
C GLN A 574 20.86 1.37 6.49
N GLY A 575 20.29 0.79 5.42
CA GLY A 575 20.39 -0.64 5.12
C GLY A 575 19.53 -1.52 6.03
N ARG A 576 18.46 -0.99 6.64
CA ARG A 576 17.46 -1.79 7.36
C ARG A 576 16.32 -2.15 6.43
N ALA A 577 15.92 -3.41 6.45
CA ALA A 577 14.76 -3.88 5.73
C ALA A 577 13.49 -3.68 6.58
N TRP A 578 12.42 -3.21 5.96
CA TRP A 578 11.15 -2.89 6.60
C TRP A 578 10.00 -3.66 5.98
N VAL A 579 9.19 -4.28 6.83
CA VAL A 579 8.05 -5.11 6.43
C VAL A 579 6.83 -4.77 7.28
N THR A 580 5.64 -5.04 6.75
CA THR A 580 4.37 -4.93 7.46
C THR A 580 3.73 -6.32 7.41
N LEU A 581 3.24 -6.78 8.56
CA LEU A 581 2.96 -8.18 8.82
C LEU A 581 1.49 -8.40 9.16
N ALA A 582 0.87 -9.47 8.63
CA ALA A 582 -0.48 -9.91 9.01
C ALA A 582 -0.62 -10.24 10.50
N SER A 583 0.50 -10.47 11.19
CA SER A 583 0.59 -10.53 12.65
C SER A 583 0.14 -9.24 13.37
N GLY A 584 -0.02 -8.11 12.67
CA GLY A 584 -0.43 -6.83 13.23
C GLY A 584 0.75 -5.92 13.60
N HIS A 585 1.86 -5.99 12.87
CA HIS A 585 3.08 -5.24 13.17
C HIS A 585 3.70 -4.63 11.91
N ILE A 586 4.34 -3.47 12.07
CA ILE A 586 5.50 -3.08 11.24
C ILE A 586 6.72 -3.72 11.89
N ALA A 587 7.63 -4.29 11.11
CA ALA A 587 8.88 -4.84 11.62
C ALA A 587 10.09 -4.37 10.82
N SER A 588 11.21 -4.18 11.51
CA SER A 588 12.52 -3.96 10.88
C SER A 588 13.41 -5.17 11.05
N PHE A 589 14.24 -5.43 10.05
CA PHE A 589 15.43 -6.26 10.15
C PHE A 589 16.70 -5.41 9.97
N ASP A 590 17.59 -5.43 10.95
CA ASP A 590 18.87 -4.71 10.94
C ASP A 590 20.06 -5.68 11.04
N ARG A 591 20.69 -5.96 9.90
CA ARG A 591 21.86 -6.85 9.78
C ARG A 591 23.02 -6.46 10.70
N ARG A 592 23.16 -5.18 11.06
CA ARG A 592 24.28 -4.68 11.88
C ARG A 592 24.21 -5.14 13.34
N THR A 593 23.06 -5.64 13.76
CA THR A 593 22.83 -6.13 15.13
C THR A 593 23.11 -7.63 15.28
N CYS A 594 23.32 -8.34 14.18
CA CYS A 594 23.65 -9.76 14.18
C CYS A 594 25.01 -10.01 14.85
N LYS A 595 25.06 -10.99 15.76
CA LYS A 595 26.25 -11.30 16.57
C LYS A 595 27.06 -12.47 16.03
N GLY A 596 26.43 -13.37 15.29
CA GLY A 596 27.04 -14.59 14.75
C GLY A 596 27.40 -14.51 13.26
N PRO A 597 28.04 -15.56 12.72
CA PRO A 597 28.19 -15.72 11.28
C PRO A 597 26.82 -15.80 10.59
N LEU A 598 26.74 -15.25 9.38
CA LEU A 598 25.51 -15.19 8.56
C LEU A 598 25.50 -16.23 7.43
N ASN A 599 26.50 -17.11 7.45
CA ASN A 599 26.75 -18.20 6.51
C ASN A 599 27.08 -19.49 7.31
N GLY A 600 27.29 -20.59 6.59
CA GLY A 600 27.59 -21.89 7.17
C GLY A 600 26.37 -22.80 7.37
N PRO A 601 26.52 -23.91 8.10
CA PRO A 601 25.46 -24.91 8.28
C PRO A 601 24.15 -24.30 8.80
N GLY A 602 23.03 -24.63 8.15
CA GLY A 602 21.70 -24.11 8.50
C GLY A 602 21.39 -22.69 8.02
N ALA A 603 22.33 -21.97 7.39
CA ALA A 603 22.10 -20.60 6.92
C ALA A 603 20.91 -20.48 5.96
N ALA A 604 20.67 -21.50 5.12
CA ALA A 604 19.57 -21.54 4.17
C ALA A 604 18.17 -21.56 4.83
N GLU A 605 18.07 -21.91 6.11
CA GLU A 605 16.82 -21.90 6.87
C GLU A 605 16.41 -20.50 7.34
N GLY A 606 17.40 -19.61 7.43
CA GLY A 606 17.27 -18.20 7.80
C GLY A 606 17.19 -17.92 9.31
N ASN A 607 17.68 -18.82 10.15
CA ASN A 607 17.61 -18.72 11.61
C ASN A 607 18.85 -18.06 12.27
N LEU A 608 19.84 -17.58 11.51
CA LEU A 608 21.14 -17.16 12.04
C LEU A 608 21.19 -15.74 12.67
N CYS A 609 20.14 -14.94 12.54
CA CYS A 609 20.08 -13.61 13.15
C CYS A 609 18.67 -13.23 13.64
N PRO A 610 18.11 -13.94 14.63
CA PRO A 610 16.82 -13.57 15.22
C PRO A 610 16.87 -12.20 15.93
N GLU A 611 18.02 -11.82 16.48
CA GLU A 611 18.23 -10.52 17.16
C GLU A 611 18.16 -9.32 16.21
N GLY A 612 18.23 -9.56 14.89
CA GLY A 612 18.06 -8.55 13.85
C GLY A 612 16.67 -7.93 13.79
N TRP A 613 15.66 -8.60 14.37
CA TRP A 613 14.26 -8.23 14.23
C TRP A 613 13.76 -7.32 15.36
N THR A 614 12.98 -6.31 15.00
CA THR A 614 12.21 -5.47 15.94
C THR A 614 10.79 -5.29 15.44
N PHE A 615 9.80 -5.40 16.32
CA PHE A 615 8.38 -5.35 15.98
C PHE A 615 7.68 -4.15 16.65
N TYR A 616 6.87 -3.45 15.86
CA TYR A 616 6.10 -2.28 16.27
C TYR A 616 4.61 -2.56 16.02
N PRO A 617 3.77 -2.58 17.07
CA PRO A 617 2.36 -2.93 16.93
C PRO A 617 1.61 -1.87 16.10
N ILE A 618 0.74 -2.34 15.21
CA ILE A 618 -0.18 -1.50 14.45
C ILE A 618 -1.48 -1.35 15.24
N SER A 619 -2.04 -0.15 15.25
CA SER A 619 -3.34 0.13 15.85
C SER A 619 -4.49 -0.54 15.08
N GLY A 620 -5.36 -1.26 15.79
CA GLY A 620 -6.54 -1.87 15.21
C GLY A 620 -7.07 -3.01 16.08
N PRO A 621 -8.32 -3.46 15.83
CA PRO A 621 -8.88 -4.59 16.56
C PRO A 621 -8.23 -5.90 16.12
N SER A 622 -8.10 -6.84 17.06
CA SER A 622 -7.67 -8.21 16.79
C SER A 622 -8.87 -9.14 16.61
N PHE A 623 -8.64 -10.29 15.97
CA PHE A 623 -9.61 -11.38 16.06
C PHE A 623 -9.75 -11.85 17.51
N ALA A 624 -10.95 -12.30 17.88
CA ALA A 624 -11.18 -12.85 19.21
C ALA A 624 -10.21 -14.01 19.51
N GLY A 625 -9.57 -13.99 20.70
CA GLY A 625 -8.62 -15.03 21.13
C GLY A 625 -7.20 -14.90 20.54
N ARG A 626 -6.89 -13.78 19.89
CA ARG A 626 -5.58 -13.51 19.30
C ARG A 626 -5.11 -12.07 19.60
N ASP A 627 -3.80 -11.89 19.70
CA ASP A 627 -3.14 -10.58 19.75
C ASP A 627 -2.76 -10.05 18.35
N GLY A 628 -2.67 -8.72 18.24
CA GLY A 628 -2.30 -8.00 17.02
C GLY A 628 -3.47 -7.71 16.09
N ALA A 629 -3.40 -6.56 15.41
CA ALA A 629 -4.46 -6.11 14.51
C ALA A 629 -4.79 -7.14 13.41
N ALA A 630 -6.06 -7.29 13.07
CA ALA A 630 -6.57 -8.16 12.02
C ALA A 630 -6.26 -7.64 10.59
N GLU A 631 -5.14 -6.94 10.42
CA GLU A 631 -4.76 -6.23 9.20
C GLU A 631 -4.20 -7.19 8.13
N GLY A 632 -4.35 -6.84 6.85
CA GLY A 632 -3.84 -7.58 5.71
C GLY A 632 -2.92 -6.71 4.84
N PRO A 633 -1.76 -6.28 5.36
CA PRO A 633 -0.91 -5.32 4.66
C PRO A 633 -0.32 -5.87 3.35
N TYR A 634 -0.34 -5.07 2.29
CA TYR A 634 0.16 -5.43 0.97
C TYR A 634 1.64 -5.05 0.77
N TYR A 635 2.05 -3.84 1.16
CA TYR A 635 3.39 -3.32 0.90
C TYR A 635 3.91 -2.49 2.08
N THR A 636 5.24 -2.35 2.17
CA THR A 636 5.91 -1.38 3.04
C THR A 636 6.80 -0.52 2.17
N TRP A 637 6.64 0.79 2.20
CA TRP A 637 7.43 1.75 1.42
C TRP A 637 8.15 2.69 2.38
N VAL A 638 9.43 2.98 2.13
CA VAL A 638 10.23 3.88 2.98
C VAL A 638 10.33 5.25 2.35
N ASP A 639 9.92 6.28 3.10
CA ASP A 639 10.16 7.69 2.75
C ASP A 639 11.62 8.05 2.99
N GLN A 640 12.49 7.69 2.06
CA GLN A 640 13.93 7.93 2.18
C GLN A 640 14.30 9.44 2.14
N HIS A 641 13.38 10.30 1.71
CA HIS A 641 13.69 11.69 1.34
C HIS A 641 12.91 12.75 2.13
N ASP A 642 12.11 12.35 3.12
CA ASP A 642 11.21 13.25 3.86
C ASP A 642 10.22 13.96 2.92
N ILE A 643 9.63 13.17 2.02
CA ILE A 643 8.64 13.62 1.05
C ILE A 643 7.35 14.00 1.76
N LEU A 644 6.89 13.21 2.73
CA LEU A 644 5.66 13.54 3.46
C LEU A 644 5.88 14.65 4.49
N GLY A 645 7.08 14.77 5.07
CA GLY A 645 7.36 15.70 6.18
C GLY A 645 7.37 15.06 7.57
N LEU A 646 7.49 13.72 7.66
CA LEU A 646 7.58 12.98 8.94
C LEU A 646 9.02 12.66 9.36
N GLY A 647 10.00 13.10 8.57
CA GLY A 647 11.41 12.73 8.69
C GLY A 647 11.87 11.82 7.55
N ARG A 648 13.19 11.71 7.40
CA ARG A 648 13.81 10.77 6.47
C ARG A 648 13.74 9.35 7.02
N ASP A 649 13.69 8.39 6.10
CA ASP A 649 13.72 6.97 6.37
C ASP A 649 12.54 6.48 7.22
N VAL A 650 11.38 7.09 7.03
CA VAL A 650 10.13 6.70 7.69
C VAL A 650 9.50 5.53 6.92
N PRO A 651 9.36 4.34 7.52
CA PRO A 651 8.67 3.23 6.88
C PRO A 651 7.15 3.40 7.01
N ILE A 652 6.46 3.13 5.90
CA ILE A 652 5.02 3.30 5.74
C ILE A 652 4.42 1.99 5.23
N GLY A 653 3.64 1.31 6.07
CA GLY A 653 2.91 0.10 5.72
C GLY A 653 1.54 0.43 5.13
N THR A 654 1.07 -0.36 4.15
CA THR A 654 -0.31 -0.25 3.66
C THR A 654 -1.29 -0.87 4.66
N GLY A 655 -2.40 -0.20 4.92
CA GLY A 655 -3.52 -0.70 5.73
C GLY A 655 -4.70 -1.06 4.82
N ASN A 656 -4.70 -2.29 4.31
CA ASN A 656 -5.69 -2.73 3.33
C ASN A 656 -7.10 -2.77 3.90
N PHE A 657 -7.26 -3.12 5.18
CA PHE A 657 -8.57 -3.23 5.84
C PHE A 657 -8.88 -2.02 6.74
N SER A 658 -7.92 -1.15 7.03
CA SER A 658 -8.07 -0.04 7.98
C SER A 658 -8.37 1.33 7.35
N ASP A 659 -8.56 1.38 6.03
CA ASP A 659 -8.71 2.60 5.24
C ASP A 659 -7.57 3.61 5.51
N SER A 660 -6.34 3.11 5.66
CA SER A 660 -5.22 3.95 6.09
C SER A 660 -3.85 3.48 5.60
N LEU A 661 -2.85 4.36 5.73
CA LEU A 661 -1.45 3.97 5.81
C LEU A 661 -0.98 4.00 7.26
N HIS A 662 0.03 3.19 7.58
CA HIS A 662 0.66 3.10 8.89
C HIS A 662 2.09 3.61 8.81
N ALA A 663 2.36 4.83 9.28
CA ALA A 663 3.71 5.39 9.30
C ALA A 663 4.34 5.20 10.68
N LEU A 664 5.55 4.64 10.73
CA LEU A 664 6.31 4.53 11.98
C LEU A 664 7.24 5.75 12.12
N THR A 665 6.92 6.62 13.07
CA THR A 665 7.74 7.80 13.38
C THR A 665 7.72 8.04 14.88
N TYR A 666 8.79 8.65 15.42
CA TYR A 666 8.92 8.89 16.86
C TYR A 666 8.74 7.62 17.73
N GLY A 667 9.12 6.44 17.20
CA GLY A 667 8.95 5.15 17.86
C GLY A 667 7.51 4.64 17.98
N LYS A 668 6.54 5.26 17.29
CA LYS A 668 5.12 4.89 17.32
C LYS A 668 4.52 4.87 15.92
N VAL A 669 3.50 4.04 15.74
CA VAL A 669 2.74 3.98 14.49
C VAL A 669 1.61 5.01 14.54
N ILE A 670 1.55 5.88 13.53
CA ILE A 670 0.43 6.82 13.29
C ILE A 670 -0.39 6.37 12.08
N GLN A 671 -1.66 6.77 12.00
CA GLN A 671 -2.56 6.42 10.90
C GLN A 671 -2.78 7.60 9.94
N LEU A 672 -2.48 7.39 8.66
CA LEU A 672 -2.82 8.31 7.58
C LEU A 672 -4.13 7.84 6.95
N ARG A 673 -5.26 8.25 7.53
CA ARG A 673 -6.59 7.72 7.21
C ARG A 673 -7.25 8.45 6.03
N VAL A 674 -7.89 7.66 5.15
CA VAL A 674 -8.84 8.14 4.14
C VAL A 674 -10.26 7.95 4.68
N PRO A 675 -10.95 9.01 5.12
CA PRO A 675 -12.29 8.89 5.71
C PRO A 675 -13.42 8.75 4.68
N TYR A 676 -13.14 9.11 3.43
CA TYR A 676 -14.14 9.19 2.36
C TYR A 676 -13.50 9.09 0.96
N PRO A 677 -14.10 8.31 0.03
CA PRO A 677 -15.09 7.28 0.31
C PRO A 677 -14.50 6.20 1.23
N MET A 678 -15.36 5.40 1.88
CA MET A 678 -14.89 4.24 2.64
C MET A 678 -14.57 3.09 1.67
N GLY A 679 -13.67 2.18 2.00
CA GLY A 679 -13.21 1.19 1.03
C GLY A 679 -11.81 1.43 0.49
N PHE A 680 -11.00 2.26 1.17
CA PHE A 680 -9.65 2.57 0.71
C PHE A 680 -8.74 1.37 0.97
N PHE A 681 -8.32 0.73 -0.12
CA PHE A 681 -7.49 -0.48 -0.10
C PHE A 681 -6.10 -0.14 -0.61
N ALA A 682 -5.21 0.32 0.27
CA ALA A 682 -3.89 0.79 -0.13
C ALA A 682 -3.02 -0.33 -0.74
N LYS A 683 -2.47 -0.12 -1.95
CA LYS A 683 -1.48 -1.04 -2.55
C LYS A 683 -0.17 -0.34 -2.94
N GLY A 684 -0.12 0.29 -4.11
CA GLY A 684 1.07 1.02 -4.56
C GLY A 684 1.19 2.37 -3.88
N ILE A 685 2.36 2.65 -3.30
CA ILE A 685 2.72 3.94 -2.68
C ILE A 685 3.92 4.49 -3.46
N ASP A 686 3.87 5.77 -3.80
CA ASP A 686 5.03 6.55 -4.23
C ASP A 686 4.93 7.98 -3.67
N GLY A 687 5.99 8.77 -3.78
CA GLY A 687 6.01 10.14 -3.29
C GLY A 687 6.85 11.05 -4.17
N ARG A 688 6.42 12.31 -4.30
CA ARG A 688 7.21 13.33 -5.00
C ARG A 688 7.23 14.67 -4.31
N ILE A 689 8.26 15.44 -4.65
CA ILE A 689 8.44 16.83 -4.28
C ILE A 689 8.29 17.64 -5.57
N ASP A 690 7.12 18.26 -5.73
CA ASP A 690 6.76 19.10 -6.86
C ASP A 690 7.44 20.48 -6.79
N ASP A 691 7.48 21.08 -5.61
CA ASP A 691 8.22 22.32 -5.34
C ASP A 691 8.89 22.27 -3.95
N PRO A 692 10.23 22.16 -3.89
CA PRO A 692 10.97 22.20 -2.62
C PRO A 692 10.77 23.48 -1.80
N LYS A 693 10.34 24.59 -2.42
CA LYS A 693 10.15 25.89 -1.77
C LYS A 693 8.71 26.13 -1.28
N ALA A 694 7.74 25.33 -1.73
CA ALA A 694 6.34 25.46 -1.34
C ALA A 694 6.00 24.78 0.01
N GLY A 695 7.01 24.40 0.79
CA GLY A 695 6.81 23.74 2.09
C GLY A 695 6.06 22.41 1.96
N TRP A 696 5.01 22.24 2.77
CA TRP A 696 4.16 21.05 2.78
C TRP A 696 3.23 20.97 1.56
N LYS A 697 2.92 22.09 0.91
CA LYS A 697 2.05 22.13 -0.28
C LYS A 697 2.70 21.52 -1.51
N GLY A 698 4.02 21.66 -1.63
CA GLY A 698 4.80 21.19 -2.79
C GLY A 698 5.27 19.75 -2.70
N ARG A 699 4.74 18.94 -1.79
CA ARG A 699 5.18 17.56 -1.57
C ARG A 699 4.04 16.70 -1.04
N GLY A 700 4.11 15.40 -1.30
CA GLY A 700 3.13 14.45 -0.78
C GLY A 700 3.31 13.04 -1.30
N LEU A 701 2.58 12.13 -0.66
CA LEU A 701 2.50 10.73 -1.06
C LEU A 701 1.29 10.50 -1.94
N TRP A 702 1.45 9.65 -2.93
CA TRP A 702 0.41 9.22 -3.85
C TRP A 702 0.20 7.72 -3.69
N VAL A 703 -1.05 7.32 -3.49
CA VAL A 703 -1.39 5.92 -3.21
C VAL A 703 -2.56 5.44 -4.04
N THR A 704 -2.39 4.26 -4.62
CA THR A 704 -3.45 3.54 -5.32
C THR A 704 -4.39 2.86 -4.32
N SER A 705 -5.71 3.05 -4.48
CA SER A 705 -6.69 2.10 -3.94
C SER A 705 -6.81 0.91 -4.90
N GLY A 706 -6.09 -0.17 -4.57
CA GLY A 706 -5.82 -1.30 -5.46
C GLY A 706 -6.64 -2.56 -5.20
N ASN A 707 -7.85 -2.43 -4.65
CA ASN A 707 -8.76 -3.57 -4.56
C ASN A 707 -9.08 -4.09 -5.98
N ARG A 708 -9.34 -5.39 -6.12
CA ARG A 708 -9.78 -5.97 -7.40
C ARG A 708 -11.28 -5.82 -7.64
N THR A 709 -11.96 -5.14 -6.72
CA THR A 709 -13.40 -4.89 -6.71
C THR A 709 -13.70 -3.43 -6.35
N PRO A 710 -13.35 -2.46 -7.23
CA PRO A 710 -13.56 -1.04 -6.95
C PRO A 710 -15.02 -0.71 -6.69
N MET A 711 -15.94 -1.47 -7.30
CA MET A 711 -17.38 -1.39 -7.05
C MET A 711 -17.83 -1.71 -5.61
N HIS A 712 -16.94 -2.20 -4.73
CA HIS A 712 -17.24 -2.37 -3.31
C HIS A 712 -17.01 -1.08 -2.48
N ILE A 713 -16.31 -0.08 -3.03
CA ILE A 713 -16.03 1.18 -2.34
C ILE A 713 -17.36 1.85 -1.99
N GLU A 714 -17.51 2.20 -0.71
CA GLU A 714 -18.74 2.69 -0.12
C GLU A 714 -18.79 4.23 -0.13
N GLY A 715 -19.96 4.79 -0.45
CA GLY A 715 -20.23 6.21 -0.20
C GLY A 715 -19.95 7.20 -1.32
N ILE A 716 -19.62 6.79 -2.56
CA ILE A 716 -19.36 7.74 -3.66
C ILE A 716 -20.62 8.53 -4.07
N ASP A 717 -21.81 7.91 -4.01
CA ASP A 717 -23.11 8.53 -4.24
C ASP A 717 -24.21 7.95 -3.33
N ALA A 718 -23.79 7.23 -2.29
CA ALA A 718 -24.70 6.53 -1.39
C ALA A 718 -25.41 7.52 -0.44
N PRO A 719 -26.66 7.23 -0.03
CA PRO A 719 -27.41 8.08 0.90
C PRO A 719 -26.79 8.15 2.29
N SER A 720 -25.98 7.15 2.65
CA SER A 720 -25.19 7.10 3.88
C SER A 720 -23.92 6.26 3.64
N PRO A 721 -22.90 6.39 4.49
CA PRO A 721 -21.77 5.46 4.54
C PRO A 721 -22.24 4.03 4.79
N GLY A 722 -21.44 3.07 4.34
CA GLY A 722 -21.92 1.71 4.25
C GLY A 722 -22.86 1.46 3.08
N ALA A 723 -23.79 2.34 2.71
CA ALA A 723 -24.86 1.96 1.78
C ALA A 723 -24.36 1.69 0.34
N PRO A 724 -24.99 0.76 -0.42
CA PRO A 724 -24.71 0.59 -1.83
C PRO A 724 -24.99 1.90 -2.59
N GLY A 725 -24.04 2.31 -3.42
CA GLY A 725 -24.23 3.39 -4.38
C GLY A 725 -25.20 3.01 -5.50
N LYS A 726 -25.77 4.01 -6.18
CA LYS A 726 -26.44 3.77 -7.48
C LYS A 726 -25.42 3.67 -8.60
N THR A 727 -24.29 4.35 -8.42
CA THR A 727 -23.17 4.42 -9.35
C THR A 727 -22.07 3.48 -8.87
N LEU A 728 -21.56 2.66 -9.78
CA LEU A 728 -20.40 1.83 -9.47
C LEU A 728 -19.18 2.73 -9.23
N SER A 729 -18.50 2.48 -8.12
CA SER A 729 -17.29 3.21 -7.75
C SER A 729 -16.13 2.93 -8.69
N SER A 730 -15.40 3.98 -9.08
CA SER A 730 -14.15 3.87 -9.83
C SER A 730 -12.99 3.50 -8.89
N PRO A 731 -11.90 2.90 -9.42
CA PRO A 731 -10.66 2.88 -8.66
C PRO A 731 -10.15 4.29 -8.36
N LEU A 732 -9.46 4.42 -7.23
CA LEU A 732 -9.06 5.71 -6.67
C LEU A 732 -7.54 5.86 -6.66
N VAL A 733 -7.10 7.11 -6.78
CA VAL A 733 -5.76 7.54 -6.39
C VAL A 733 -5.89 8.61 -5.32
N VAL A 734 -5.06 8.51 -4.28
CA VAL A 734 -5.13 9.32 -3.08
C VAL A 734 -3.82 10.07 -2.90
N HIS A 735 -3.90 11.39 -2.72
CA HIS A 735 -2.79 12.26 -2.39
C HIS A 735 -2.84 12.61 -0.90
N PHE A 736 -1.77 12.33 -0.18
CA PHE A 736 -1.59 12.66 1.22
C PHE A 736 -0.57 13.79 1.37
N GLN A 737 -0.95 14.84 2.09
CA GLN A 737 -0.07 15.94 2.47
C GLN A 737 -0.14 16.14 3.99
N LEU A 738 0.98 16.56 4.57
CA LEU A 738 1.09 16.79 6.01
C LEU A 738 1.49 18.24 6.29
N ARG A 739 0.55 19.03 6.80
CA ARG A 739 0.77 20.44 7.14
C ARG A 739 1.34 20.61 8.56
N PRO A 740 1.83 21.80 8.94
CA PRO A 740 2.38 22.05 10.27
C PRO A 740 1.33 21.96 11.39
N ASP A 741 0.10 22.39 11.12
CA ASP A 741 -1.02 22.37 12.06
C ASP A 741 -2.37 22.34 11.30
N PRO A 742 -3.51 22.07 11.96
CA PRO A 742 -4.81 21.91 11.29
C PRO A 742 -5.41 23.18 10.64
N LEU A 743 -4.78 24.34 10.79
CA LEU A 743 -5.23 25.63 10.25
C LEU A 743 -4.22 26.26 9.28
N ALA A 744 -3.09 25.60 9.05
CA ALA A 744 -2.19 25.97 7.98
C ALA A 744 -2.96 25.89 6.64
N HIS A 745 -2.96 27.02 5.95
CA HIS A 745 -3.53 27.21 4.63
C HIS A 745 -2.43 27.30 3.60
#